data_AF-K2DPF0-F1
#
_entry.id   AF-K2DPF0-F1
#
_cell.length_a   1.000
_cell.length_b   1.000
_cell.length_c   1.000
_cell.angle_alpha   90.00
_cell.angle_beta   90.00
_cell.angle_gamma   90.00
#
_symmetry.space_group_name_H-M   'P 1'
#
loop_
_entity.id
_entity.type
_entity.pdbx_description
1 polymer ?
#
loop_
_entity_poly.entity_id
_entity_poly.type
_entity_poly.pdbx_seq_one_letter_code
_entity_poly.pdbx_strand_id
1 'polypeptide(L)'
;MTTDAALSRKIDKGVFPGEQGGPHVHVFAALATTFKIAQSKTFADLQSQIIKNSSALTKQLQVRGMRIPFGGTNTHLANLDCKLIKGPDGTTLSGDMAARILDVAGIVLNRNTIPGDKTANNSSGIRFGTPWMTQRGLKEDDMVEVANIMVDLLQGCTPYSVETRKGLVSRAKVDFKVLEDAKKRVRTLCEKAGADLDFKKNGYPQFYYLDDQSGSKNELSTLKLSGPSLRQYVTYCFSSEVELLQAGQSQKTSLATPLGLIEGAIENVDDTSYRFSFPREKFGLAATFLRGLAEGYITFDKDIPRRIPGSVVVIEDLAAPVKTADALAQNHKPYFIGQNVTTGTPLPAFEWKDKESTELFRTTLYETHKKMGAKIIPFAGWEMPVWYTSVVEEHLACRQVAGLFDVSHMGVFQAEGIHAALFLETVCGNDINSLAVGESCYTHFLDPEANVIDDTLVYRRDTLKYLVVVNASNDAKDWAWLNAVREGKVMIESLRPWINTFGAGVTLRNLRDPKAGADMRVDIALQGPKSRDILLSLGCDASTQKKVKALKRTELCDAVIGGFDLVVSRTGYTGEKMAFELFVHPEKAAALWDAICEAGEPLGMKACGLGARDSLRTEAGLPLYGHEMGGKDNFSVSEAGFGSYVKIYKPW
;
A
#
# COMPACT_ATOMS: atom_id res chain seq x y z
N MET A 1 -21.10 -37.11 -4.08
CA MET A 1 -21.65 -38.15 -3.17
C MET A 1 -22.48 -37.57 -2.01
N THR A 2 -22.58 -36.24 -1.85
CA THR A 2 -23.48 -35.58 -0.88
C THR A 2 -23.62 -34.08 -1.23
N THR A 3 -24.66 -33.40 -0.76
CA THR A 3 -24.83 -31.93 -0.83
C THR A 3 -24.53 -31.24 0.52
N ASP A 4 -24.24 -32.00 1.57
CA ASP A 4 -23.84 -31.49 2.89
C ASP A 4 -22.33 -31.17 2.91
N ALA A 5 -21.99 -29.92 3.21
CA ALA A 5 -20.60 -29.42 3.16
C ALA A 5 -19.69 -29.98 4.27
N ALA A 6 -20.24 -30.41 5.41
CA ALA A 6 -19.45 -31.02 6.47
C ALA A 6 -19.10 -32.47 6.10
N LEU A 7 -20.05 -33.21 5.53
CA LEU A 7 -19.83 -34.55 4.99
C LEU A 7 -18.90 -34.54 3.78
N SER A 8 -19.04 -33.59 2.85
CA SER A 8 -18.11 -33.45 1.71
C SER A 8 -16.68 -33.27 2.20
N ARG A 9 -16.44 -32.38 3.17
CA ARG A 9 -15.09 -32.17 3.73
C ARG A 9 -14.52 -33.41 4.43
N LYS A 10 -15.37 -34.24 5.05
CA LYS A 10 -14.95 -35.52 5.63
C LYS A 10 -14.60 -36.54 4.54
N ILE A 11 -15.40 -36.61 3.47
CA ILE A 11 -15.13 -37.47 2.31
C ILE A 11 -13.82 -37.02 1.63
N ASP A 12 -13.66 -35.74 1.34
CA ASP A 12 -12.47 -35.18 0.70
C ASP A 12 -11.21 -35.37 1.56
N LYS A 13 -11.34 -35.31 2.90
CA LYS A 13 -10.24 -35.66 3.83
C LYS A 13 -9.96 -37.16 3.90
N GLY A 14 -10.99 -38.00 3.74
CA GLY A 14 -10.87 -39.46 3.77
C GLY A 14 -10.29 -40.01 2.47
N VAL A 15 -10.43 -39.29 1.35
CA VAL A 15 -9.77 -39.58 0.08
C VAL A 15 -8.38 -38.93 0.09
N PHE A 16 -7.41 -39.61 0.70
CA PHE A 16 -6.02 -39.17 0.69
C PHE A 16 -5.47 -39.26 -0.76
N PRO A 17 -4.88 -38.20 -1.34
CA PRO A 17 -4.18 -38.30 -2.61
C PRO A 17 -2.92 -39.14 -2.39
N GLY A 18 -3.02 -40.44 -2.68
CA GLY A 18 -1.95 -41.41 -2.48
C GLY A 18 -2.43 -42.86 -2.35
N GLU A 19 -3.62 -43.11 -1.79
CA GLU A 19 -4.11 -44.49 -1.58
C GLU A 19 -5.04 -45.01 -2.68
N GLN A 20 -5.68 -44.13 -3.46
CA GLN A 20 -6.36 -44.50 -4.71
C GLN A 20 -5.47 -44.20 -5.92
N GLY A 21 -4.30 -44.83 -5.95
CA GLY A 21 -3.52 -44.96 -7.18
C GLY A 21 -4.20 -45.99 -8.09
N GLY A 22 -5.29 -45.60 -8.76
CA GLY A 22 -5.74 -46.37 -9.93
C GLY A 22 -4.57 -46.44 -10.93
N PRO A 23 -4.40 -47.52 -11.71
CA PRO A 23 -3.38 -47.54 -12.74
C PRO A 23 -3.70 -46.37 -13.68
N HIS A 24 -2.87 -45.33 -13.66
CA HIS A 24 -2.96 -44.25 -14.62
C HIS A 24 -2.51 -44.84 -15.97
N VAL A 25 -3.36 -45.64 -16.62
CA VAL A 25 -2.99 -46.40 -17.83
C VAL A 25 -2.50 -45.46 -18.94
N HIS A 26 -3.00 -44.22 -18.96
CA HIS A 26 -2.49 -43.13 -19.81
C HIS A 26 -1.02 -42.78 -19.53
N VAL A 27 -0.55 -42.93 -18.28
CA VAL A 27 0.85 -42.77 -17.90
C VAL A 27 1.71 -43.92 -18.43
N PHE A 28 1.18 -45.14 -18.62
CA PHE A 28 1.97 -46.22 -19.22
C PHE A 28 2.37 -45.91 -20.67
N ALA A 29 1.46 -45.37 -21.47
CA ALA A 29 1.79 -44.93 -22.83
C ALA A 29 2.81 -43.78 -22.82
N ALA A 30 2.67 -42.83 -21.89
CA ALA A 30 3.63 -41.74 -21.72
C ALA A 30 5.01 -42.23 -21.26
N LEU A 31 5.07 -43.16 -20.30
CA LEU A 31 6.30 -43.80 -19.81
C LEU A 31 6.97 -44.62 -20.92
N ALA A 32 6.21 -45.45 -21.65
CA ALA A 32 6.73 -46.22 -22.77
C ALA A 32 7.31 -45.31 -23.87
N THR A 33 6.61 -44.22 -24.19
CA THR A 33 7.10 -43.20 -25.12
C THR A 33 8.37 -42.53 -24.59
N THR A 34 8.39 -42.18 -23.31
CA THR A 34 9.57 -41.58 -22.65
C THR A 34 10.76 -42.52 -22.67
N PHE A 35 10.58 -43.80 -22.37
CA PHE A 35 11.64 -44.80 -22.44
C PHE A 35 12.15 -45.00 -23.87
N LYS A 36 11.25 -45.02 -24.87
CA LYS A 36 11.63 -45.07 -26.27
C LYS A 36 12.47 -43.85 -26.67
N ILE A 37 12.07 -42.64 -26.26
CA ILE A 37 12.83 -41.41 -26.50
C ILE A 37 14.18 -41.46 -25.76
N ALA A 38 14.20 -41.91 -24.51
CA ALA A 38 15.40 -41.99 -23.69
C ALA A 38 16.48 -42.92 -24.26
N GLN A 39 16.07 -43.94 -25.02
CA GLN A 39 16.97 -44.84 -25.75
C GLN A 39 17.50 -44.24 -27.07
N SER A 40 16.96 -43.12 -27.54
CA SER A 40 17.37 -42.53 -28.80
C SER A 40 18.73 -41.82 -28.69
N LYS A 41 19.52 -41.90 -29.76
CA LYS A 41 20.78 -41.13 -29.86
C LYS A 41 20.53 -39.62 -29.74
N THR A 42 19.47 -39.11 -30.37
CA THR A 42 19.09 -37.69 -30.30
C THR A 42 18.85 -37.22 -28.86
N PHE A 43 18.18 -38.02 -28.03
CA PHE A 43 17.99 -37.67 -26.62
C PHE A 43 19.30 -37.73 -25.83
N ALA A 44 20.14 -38.73 -26.07
CA ALA A 44 21.47 -38.81 -25.44
C ALA A 44 22.36 -37.61 -25.80
N ASP A 45 22.35 -37.20 -27.07
CA ASP A 45 23.05 -36.01 -27.57
C ASP A 45 22.48 -34.73 -26.92
N LEU A 46 21.15 -34.63 -26.77
CA LEU A 46 20.49 -33.53 -26.06
C LEU A 46 20.92 -33.47 -24.59
N GLN A 47 20.88 -34.57 -23.84
CA GLN A 47 21.31 -34.60 -22.43
C GLN A 47 22.77 -34.18 -22.28
N SER A 48 23.65 -34.66 -23.17
CA SER A 48 25.05 -34.28 -23.20
C SER A 48 25.23 -32.78 -23.44
N GLN A 49 24.46 -32.21 -24.37
CA GLN A 49 24.47 -30.77 -24.63
C GLN A 49 23.93 -29.95 -23.45
N ILE A 50 22.89 -30.42 -22.76
CA ILE A 50 22.32 -29.74 -21.59
C ILE A 50 23.40 -29.56 -20.51
N ILE A 51 24.20 -30.60 -20.24
CA ILE A 51 25.30 -30.55 -19.26
C ILE A 51 26.39 -29.57 -19.72
N LYS A 52 26.78 -29.59 -21.00
CA LYS A 52 27.75 -28.62 -21.56
C LYS A 52 27.27 -27.18 -21.40
N ASN A 53 26.00 -26.91 -21.75
CA ASN A 53 25.38 -25.60 -21.59
C ASN A 53 25.32 -25.17 -20.11
N SER A 54 24.92 -26.06 -19.20
CA SER A 54 24.84 -25.76 -17.76
C SER A 54 26.23 -25.44 -17.19
N SER A 55 27.25 -26.18 -17.61
CA SER A 55 28.65 -25.94 -17.25
C SER A 55 29.16 -24.60 -17.80
N ALA A 56 28.87 -24.27 -19.07
CA ALA A 56 29.23 -23.00 -19.68
C ALA A 56 28.62 -21.79 -18.94
N LEU A 57 27.32 -21.85 -18.65
CA LEU A 57 26.62 -20.82 -17.87
C LEU A 57 27.26 -20.64 -16.49
N THR A 58 27.44 -21.75 -15.76
CA THR A 58 27.97 -21.75 -14.39
C THR A 58 29.41 -21.23 -14.35
N LYS A 59 30.25 -21.66 -15.29
CA LYS A 59 31.64 -21.20 -15.41
C LYS A 59 31.69 -19.70 -15.70
N GLN A 60 30.83 -19.19 -16.58
CA GLN A 60 30.80 -17.77 -16.87
C GLN A 60 30.36 -16.94 -15.66
N LEU A 61 29.37 -17.41 -14.88
CA LEU A 61 29.02 -16.77 -13.60
C LEU A 61 30.22 -16.66 -12.66
N GLN A 62 31.03 -17.74 -12.55
CA GLN A 62 32.25 -17.74 -11.72
C GLN A 62 33.31 -16.77 -12.26
N VAL A 63 33.54 -16.77 -13.58
CA VAL A 63 34.46 -15.82 -14.25
C VAL A 63 34.06 -14.38 -13.97
N ARG A 64 32.75 -14.12 -13.94
CA ARG A 64 32.17 -12.81 -13.62
C ARG A 64 32.13 -12.49 -12.12
N GLY A 65 32.76 -13.31 -11.28
CA GLY A 65 32.94 -13.06 -9.84
C GLY A 65 31.78 -13.51 -8.96
N MET A 66 30.79 -14.23 -9.51
CA MET A 66 29.67 -14.74 -8.73
C MET A 66 30.03 -16.03 -8.00
N ARG A 67 29.44 -16.25 -6.82
CA ARG A 67 29.66 -17.47 -6.04
C ARG A 67 28.64 -18.54 -6.41
N ILE A 68 29.16 -19.70 -6.81
CA ILE A 68 28.41 -20.95 -6.99
C ILE A 68 28.57 -21.79 -5.72
N PRO A 69 27.50 -22.00 -4.91
CA PRO A 69 27.62 -22.63 -3.60
C PRO A 69 28.28 -24.02 -3.59
N PHE A 70 28.15 -24.77 -4.69
CA PHE A 70 28.69 -26.12 -4.84
C PHE A 70 29.97 -26.19 -5.69
N GLY A 71 30.57 -25.05 -6.03
CA GLY A 71 31.83 -24.99 -6.78
C GLY A 71 31.73 -25.19 -8.30
N GLY A 72 30.57 -25.59 -8.82
CA GLY A 72 30.31 -25.78 -10.25
C GLY A 72 29.05 -26.59 -10.49
N THR A 73 28.92 -27.17 -11.69
CA THR A 73 27.89 -28.17 -11.99
C THR A 73 28.38 -29.20 -13.01
N ASN A 74 27.93 -30.44 -12.84
CA ASN A 74 28.04 -31.53 -13.80
C ASN A 74 26.64 -32.10 -14.16
N THR A 75 25.58 -31.34 -13.85
CA THR A 75 24.18 -31.73 -14.08
C THR A 75 23.48 -30.69 -14.96
N HIS A 76 22.16 -30.83 -15.12
CA HIS A 76 21.33 -29.87 -15.85
C HIS A 76 20.94 -28.62 -15.03
N LEU A 77 21.33 -28.55 -13.75
CA LEU A 77 20.96 -27.50 -12.81
C LEU A 77 22.18 -26.95 -12.07
N ALA A 78 22.09 -25.70 -11.63
CA ALA A 78 23.04 -25.11 -10.69
C ALA A 78 22.35 -24.04 -9.83
N ASN A 79 23.04 -23.65 -8.75
CA ASN A 79 22.60 -22.59 -7.84
C ASN A 79 23.57 -21.42 -7.89
N LEU A 80 23.04 -20.23 -7.67
CA LEU A 80 23.79 -18.99 -7.55
C LEU A 80 23.53 -18.34 -6.19
N ASP A 81 24.58 -17.87 -5.52
CA ASP A 81 24.49 -17.09 -4.27
C ASP A 81 24.27 -15.60 -4.58
N CYS A 82 23.16 -15.05 -4.11
CA CYS A 82 22.83 -13.63 -4.33
C CYS A 82 23.40 -12.70 -3.24
N LYS A 83 23.94 -13.23 -2.13
CA LYS A 83 24.42 -12.42 -0.99
C LYS A 83 25.64 -11.55 -1.29
N LEU A 84 26.32 -11.82 -2.39
CA LEU A 84 27.42 -10.98 -2.87
C LEU A 84 26.94 -9.59 -3.29
N ILE A 85 25.68 -9.47 -3.71
CA ILE A 85 25.07 -8.18 -4.04
C ILE A 85 24.56 -7.55 -2.74
N LYS A 86 25.13 -6.39 -2.40
CA LYS A 86 24.84 -5.67 -1.16
C LYS A 86 24.49 -4.21 -1.44
N GLY A 87 23.51 -3.72 -0.70
CA GLY A 87 23.18 -2.31 -0.64
C GLY A 87 24.17 -1.49 0.19
N PRO A 88 24.10 -0.16 0.12
CA PRO A 88 24.90 0.74 0.96
C PRO A 88 24.71 0.51 2.47
N ASP A 89 23.52 0.06 2.89
CA ASP A 89 23.18 -0.27 4.29
C ASP A 89 23.64 -1.68 4.71
N GLY A 90 24.34 -2.40 3.83
CA GLY A 90 24.79 -3.78 4.05
C GLY A 90 23.72 -4.85 3.79
N THR A 91 22.48 -4.47 3.44
CA THR A 91 21.41 -5.42 3.09
C THR A 91 21.82 -6.25 1.88
N THR A 92 21.64 -7.56 1.96
CA THR A 92 21.96 -8.48 0.85
C THR A 92 20.75 -8.70 -0.05
N LEU A 93 20.99 -8.94 -1.34
CA LEU A 93 19.96 -9.42 -2.25
C LEU A 93 19.52 -10.84 -1.87
N SER A 94 18.22 -11.04 -1.68
CA SER A 94 17.64 -12.37 -1.45
C SER A 94 17.38 -13.09 -2.77
N GLY A 95 17.23 -14.41 -2.70
CA GLY A 95 16.85 -15.22 -3.86
C GLY A 95 15.47 -14.88 -4.41
N ASP A 96 14.52 -14.48 -3.55
CA ASP A 96 13.18 -14.05 -3.99
C ASP A 96 13.24 -12.76 -4.81
N MET A 97 14.00 -11.77 -4.33
CA MET A 97 14.16 -10.49 -5.03
C MET A 97 14.91 -10.67 -6.35
N ALA A 98 16.01 -11.44 -6.35
CA ALA A 98 16.77 -11.77 -7.55
C ALA A 98 15.91 -12.48 -8.60
N ALA A 99 15.15 -13.51 -8.20
CA ALA A 99 14.28 -14.26 -9.11
C ALA A 99 13.20 -13.35 -9.74
N ARG A 100 12.55 -12.49 -8.96
CA ARG A 100 11.53 -11.57 -9.49
C ARG A 100 12.11 -10.54 -10.46
N ILE A 101 13.27 -9.95 -10.16
CA ILE A 101 13.90 -8.96 -11.04
C ILE A 101 14.35 -9.61 -12.35
N LEU A 102 14.91 -10.82 -12.30
CA LEU A 102 15.25 -11.60 -13.49
C LEU A 102 14.01 -11.97 -14.30
N ASP A 103 12.90 -12.31 -13.65
CA ASP A 103 11.62 -12.61 -14.31
C ASP A 103 11.07 -11.39 -15.07
N VAL A 104 11.17 -10.19 -14.50
CA VAL A 104 10.83 -8.92 -15.20
C VAL A 104 11.69 -8.72 -16.46
N ALA A 105 12.94 -9.19 -16.46
CA ALA A 105 13.82 -9.17 -17.63
C ALA A 105 13.58 -10.32 -18.63
N GLY A 106 12.68 -11.27 -18.31
CA GLY A 106 12.39 -12.45 -19.13
C GLY A 106 13.22 -13.70 -18.80
N ILE A 107 13.94 -13.71 -17.68
CA ILE A 107 14.72 -14.85 -17.20
C ILE A 107 14.03 -15.47 -15.98
N VAL A 108 13.23 -16.50 -16.22
CA VAL A 108 12.39 -17.13 -15.18
C VAL A 108 13.20 -18.15 -14.37
N LEU A 109 13.39 -17.87 -13.07
CA LEU A 109 14.14 -18.71 -12.15
C LEU A 109 13.38 -18.90 -10.83
N ASN A 110 13.81 -19.87 -10.02
CA ASN A 110 13.23 -20.09 -8.70
C ASN A 110 14.21 -19.67 -7.61
N ARG A 111 13.69 -19.00 -6.57
CA ARG A 111 14.42 -18.82 -5.31
C ARG A 111 14.75 -20.20 -4.71
N ASN A 112 15.93 -20.36 -4.15
CA ASN A 112 16.40 -21.63 -3.61
C ASN A 112 17.27 -21.40 -2.38
N THR A 113 17.10 -22.24 -1.35
CA THR A 113 18.01 -22.23 -0.21
C THR A 113 19.40 -22.71 -0.61
N ILE A 114 20.44 -22.10 -0.04
CA ILE A 114 21.83 -22.52 -0.21
C ILE A 114 22.47 -22.79 1.15
N PRO A 115 23.61 -23.50 1.21
CA PRO A 115 24.33 -23.72 2.47
C PRO A 115 24.56 -22.41 3.24
N GLY A 116 24.18 -22.41 4.52
CA GLY A 116 24.24 -21.25 5.41
C GLY A 116 22.91 -20.48 5.58
N ASP A 117 21.87 -20.79 4.79
CA ASP A 117 20.54 -20.23 5.01
C ASP A 117 19.90 -20.84 6.26
N LYS A 118 19.33 -19.98 7.12
CA LYS A 118 18.71 -20.42 8.38
C LYS A 118 17.32 -21.01 8.19
N THR A 119 16.57 -20.56 7.17
CA THR A 119 15.19 -20.98 6.91
C THR A 119 14.90 -20.98 5.40
N ALA A 120 13.93 -21.80 4.98
CA ALA A 120 13.44 -21.81 3.60
C ALA A 120 12.69 -20.52 3.20
N ASN A 121 12.16 -19.78 4.18
CA ASN A 121 11.45 -18.52 3.93
C ASN A 121 12.41 -17.40 3.51
N ASN A 122 13.67 -17.45 3.96
CA ASN A 122 14.70 -16.45 3.69
C ASN A 122 15.81 -17.04 2.82
N SER A 123 15.42 -17.61 1.67
CA SER A 123 16.35 -18.19 0.70
C SER A 123 17.26 -17.11 0.10
N SER A 124 18.57 -17.35 0.11
CA SER A 124 19.54 -16.37 -0.38
C SER A 124 20.13 -16.69 -1.76
N GLY A 125 19.72 -17.80 -2.38
CA GLY A 125 20.15 -18.16 -3.73
C GLY A 125 19.01 -18.28 -4.72
N ILE A 126 19.38 -18.43 -5.99
CA ILE A 126 18.48 -18.79 -7.09
C ILE A 126 18.97 -20.08 -7.75
N ARG A 127 18.04 -20.87 -8.26
CA ARG A 127 18.31 -22.09 -9.03
C ARG A 127 17.97 -21.89 -10.49
N PHE A 128 18.88 -22.28 -11.37
CA PHE A 128 18.71 -22.23 -12.82
C PHE A 128 19.02 -23.57 -13.47
N GLY A 129 18.50 -23.74 -14.69
CA GLY A 129 18.75 -24.91 -15.53
C GLY A 129 18.67 -24.56 -17.01
N THR A 130 19.36 -25.34 -17.83
CA THR A 130 19.47 -25.15 -19.29
C THR A 130 18.60 -26.05 -20.20
N PRO A 131 17.82 -27.07 -19.72
CA PRO A 131 17.10 -27.98 -20.63
C PRO A 131 16.27 -27.31 -21.74
N TRP A 132 15.42 -26.34 -21.38
CA TRP A 132 14.53 -25.69 -22.35
C TRP A 132 15.27 -24.85 -23.38
N MET A 133 16.27 -24.08 -22.94
CA MET A 133 17.11 -23.29 -23.85
C MET A 133 17.89 -24.19 -24.81
N THR A 134 18.46 -25.29 -24.31
CA THR A 134 19.16 -26.27 -25.14
C THR A 134 18.22 -26.96 -26.12
N GLN A 135 17.00 -27.30 -25.70
CA GLN A 135 16.00 -27.93 -26.58
C GLN A 135 15.57 -27.00 -27.72
N ARG A 136 15.59 -25.68 -27.50
CA ARG A 136 15.37 -24.66 -28.53
C ARG A 136 16.63 -24.34 -29.37
N GLY A 137 17.70 -25.10 -29.21
CA GLY A 137 18.89 -25.02 -30.05
C GLY A 137 19.98 -24.05 -29.58
N LEU A 138 19.80 -23.38 -28.43
CA LEU A 138 20.84 -22.53 -27.86
C LEU A 138 22.02 -23.37 -27.34
N LYS A 139 23.24 -22.85 -27.50
CA LYS A 139 24.51 -23.55 -27.23
C LYS A 139 25.36 -22.80 -26.19
N GLU A 140 26.59 -23.26 -25.97
CA GLU A 140 27.50 -22.79 -24.93
C GLU A 140 27.72 -21.27 -24.97
N ASP A 141 27.93 -20.69 -26.15
CA ASP A 141 28.12 -19.23 -26.30
C ASP A 141 26.86 -18.43 -25.92
N ASP A 142 25.67 -18.98 -26.18
CA ASP A 142 24.41 -18.37 -25.74
C ASP A 142 24.29 -18.42 -24.21
N MET A 143 24.79 -19.49 -23.58
CA MET A 143 24.77 -19.63 -22.12
C MET A 143 25.76 -18.68 -21.43
N VAL A 144 26.88 -18.39 -22.10
CA VAL A 144 27.80 -17.31 -21.69
C VAL A 144 27.06 -15.97 -21.70
N GLU A 145 26.26 -15.71 -22.74
CA GLU A 145 25.48 -14.47 -22.82
C GLU A 145 24.35 -14.40 -21.78
N VAL A 146 23.61 -15.49 -21.55
CA VAL A 146 22.64 -15.57 -20.45
C VAL A 146 23.31 -15.27 -19.11
N ALA A 147 24.47 -15.85 -18.84
CA ALA A 147 25.23 -15.56 -17.62
C ALA A 147 25.65 -14.09 -17.53
N ASN A 148 26.08 -13.46 -18.63
CA ASN A 148 26.41 -12.04 -18.66
C ASN A 148 25.20 -11.17 -18.32
N ILE A 149 24.06 -11.42 -18.95
CA ILE A 149 22.80 -10.69 -18.68
C ILE A 149 22.42 -10.84 -17.20
N MET A 150 22.45 -12.06 -16.67
CA MET A 150 22.13 -12.33 -15.26
C MET A 150 23.03 -11.53 -14.33
N VAL A 151 24.35 -11.51 -14.57
CA VAL A 151 25.29 -10.79 -13.71
C VAL A 151 25.08 -9.28 -13.82
N ASP A 152 24.97 -8.74 -15.02
CA ASP A 152 24.76 -7.30 -15.24
C ASP A 152 23.52 -6.83 -14.49
N LEU A 153 22.41 -7.58 -14.60
CA LEU A 153 21.16 -7.25 -13.92
C LEU A 153 21.27 -7.35 -12.39
N LEU A 154 21.87 -8.42 -11.88
CA LEU A 154 22.05 -8.61 -10.43
C LEU A 154 23.00 -7.57 -9.84
N GLN A 155 24.06 -7.17 -10.57
CA GLN A 155 24.97 -6.11 -10.15
C GLN A 155 24.33 -4.71 -10.25
N GLY A 156 23.37 -4.53 -11.16
CA GLY A 156 22.54 -3.33 -11.23
C GLY A 156 21.47 -3.23 -10.14
N CYS A 157 21.33 -4.25 -9.27
CA CYS A 157 20.40 -4.21 -8.15
C CYS A 157 20.99 -3.47 -6.94
N THR A 158 20.19 -2.63 -6.30
CA THR A 158 20.46 -2.00 -5.01
C THR A 158 19.49 -2.55 -3.96
N PRO A 159 19.89 -3.56 -3.17
CA PRO A 159 19.13 -3.99 -2.00
C PRO A 159 19.12 -2.91 -0.91
N TYR A 160 18.08 -2.90 -0.08
CA TYR A 160 17.95 -1.99 1.06
C TYR A 160 16.96 -2.57 2.08
N SER A 161 17.04 -2.14 3.33
CA SER A 161 16.10 -2.52 4.39
C SER A 161 15.04 -1.44 4.61
N VAL A 162 13.84 -1.88 4.99
CA VAL A 162 12.74 -1.00 5.41
C VAL A 162 12.18 -1.53 6.71
N GLU A 163 11.99 -0.65 7.69
CA GLU A 163 11.35 -1.00 8.95
C GLU A 163 9.84 -1.23 8.74
N THR A 164 9.34 -2.29 9.36
CA THR A 164 7.91 -2.62 9.39
C THR A 164 7.51 -2.96 10.82
N ARG A 165 6.20 -3.05 11.10
CA ARG A 165 5.70 -3.52 12.40
C ARG A 165 6.22 -4.91 12.80
N LYS A 166 6.71 -5.71 11.85
CA LYS A 166 7.28 -7.06 12.09
C LYS A 166 8.82 -7.06 12.12
N GLY A 167 9.45 -5.90 12.11
CA GLY A 167 10.90 -5.71 11.99
C GLY A 167 11.34 -5.34 10.58
N LEU A 168 12.65 -5.39 10.35
CA LEU A 168 13.27 -5.03 9.07
C LEU A 168 12.93 -6.04 7.98
N VAL A 169 12.53 -5.52 6.81
CA VAL A 169 12.27 -6.30 5.60
C VAL A 169 13.21 -5.82 4.49
N SER A 170 13.90 -6.76 3.85
CA SER A 170 14.74 -6.45 2.68
C SER A 170 13.91 -6.22 1.42
N ARG A 171 14.31 -5.22 0.65
CA ARG A 171 13.79 -4.83 -0.66
C ARG A 171 14.96 -4.62 -1.61
N ALA A 172 14.67 -4.49 -2.90
CA ALA A 172 15.67 -4.15 -3.90
C ALA A 172 15.02 -3.38 -5.05
N LYS A 173 15.80 -2.48 -5.64
CA LYS A 173 15.50 -1.85 -6.93
C LYS A 173 16.61 -2.17 -7.92
N VAL A 174 16.34 -2.04 -9.21
CA VAL A 174 17.30 -2.25 -10.30
C VAL A 174 17.46 -0.97 -11.11
N ASP A 175 18.67 -0.69 -11.58
CA ASP A 175 18.90 0.41 -12.51
C ASP A 175 18.06 0.24 -13.79
N PHE A 176 17.38 1.31 -14.20
CA PHE A 176 16.47 1.32 -15.34
C PHE A 176 17.18 0.96 -16.66
N LYS A 177 18.37 1.52 -16.90
CA LYS A 177 19.12 1.30 -18.13
C LYS A 177 19.61 -0.15 -18.19
N VAL A 178 20.11 -0.68 -17.07
CA VAL A 178 20.55 -2.08 -16.97
C VAL A 178 19.39 -3.04 -17.23
N LEU A 179 18.22 -2.78 -16.65
CA LEU A 179 17.03 -3.62 -16.88
C LEU A 179 16.59 -3.61 -18.35
N GLU A 180 16.51 -2.44 -18.98
CA GLU A 180 16.08 -2.35 -20.38
C GLU A 180 17.13 -2.93 -21.36
N ASP A 181 18.43 -2.81 -21.07
CA ASP A 181 19.48 -3.50 -21.83
C ASP A 181 19.36 -5.03 -21.72
N ALA A 182 19.19 -5.54 -20.50
CA ALA A 182 18.97 -6.96 -20.25
C ALA A 182 17.76 -7.50 -21.01
N LYS A 183 16.62 -6.80 -20.95
CA LYS A 183 15.40 -7.17 -21.69
C LYS A 183 15.65 -7.27 -23.20
N LYS A 184 16.37 -6.31 -23.79
CA LYS A 184 16.70 -6.34 -25.22
C LYS A 184 17.58 -7.53 -25.60
N ARG A 185 18.59 -7.83 -24.78
CA ARG A 185 19.50 -8.97 -25.02
C ARG A 185 18.78 -10.32 -24.85
N VAL A 186 17.89 -10.42 -23.86
CA VAL A 186 16.99 -11.58 -23.72
C VAL A 186 16.08 -11.72 -24.93
N ARG A 187 15.50 -10.62 -25.44
CA ARG A 187 14.70 -10.64 -26.68
C ARG A 187 15.49 -11.22 -27.85
N THR A 188 16.73 -10.80 -28.05
CA THR A 188 17.60 -11.33 -29.12
C THR A 188 17.85 -12.84 -28.98
N LEU A 189 18.07 -13.34 -27.75
CA LEU A 189 18.19 -14.77 -27.48
C LEU A 189 16.89 -15.54 -27.79
N CYS A 190 15.74 -14.96 -27.41
CA CYS A 190 14.42 -15.54 -27.70
C CYS A 190 14.12 -15.58 -29.20
N GLU A 191 14.45 -14.51 -29.94
CA GLU A 191 14.32 -14.44 -31.40
C GLU A 191 15.20 -15.50 -32.08
N LYS A 192 16.44 -15.67 -31.61
CA LYS A 192 17.34 -16.73 -32.08
C LYS A 192 16.79 -18.14 -31.81
N ALA A 193 16.17 -18.35 -30.65
CA ALA A 193 15.58 -19.63 -30.24
C ALA A 193 14.29 -19.98 -30.99
N GLY A 194 13.64 -18.99 -31.62
CA GLY A 194 12.36 -19.15 -32.32
C GLY A 194 11.16 -19.38 -31.39
N ALA A 195 9.97 -19.36 -31.97
CA ALA A 195 8.72 -19.64 -31.28
C ALA A 195 7.84 -20.58 -32.10
N ASP A 196 7.14 -21.48 -31.41
CA ASP A 196 6.19 -22.43 -32.03
C ASP A 196 4.81 -21.78 -32.27
N LEU A 197 4.58 -20.61 -31.69
CA LEU A 197 3.31 -19.87 -31.72
C LEU A 197 3.55 -18.43 -32.16
N ASP A 198 2.59 -17.87 -32.90
CA ASP A 198 2.56 -16.44 -33.18
C ASP A 198 2.31 -15.66 -31.89
N PHE A 199 3.11 -14.63 -31.67
CA PHE A 199 2.96 -13.72 -30.53
C PHE A 199 2.94 -12.28 -31.00
N LYS A 200 2.27 -11.42 -30.22
CA LYS A 200 2.26 -9.98 -30.49
C LYS A 200 3.58 -9.38 -30.00
N LYS A 201 4.13 -8.46 -30.78
CA LYS A 201 5.35 -7.73 -30.38
C LYS A 201 5.14 -6.87 -29.13
N ASN A 202 3.90 -6.38 -28.93
CA ASN A 202 3.49 -5.57 -27.79
C ASN A 202 2.21 -6.12 -27.11
N GLY A 203 1.99 -5.77 -25.84
CA GLY A 203 0.89 -6.23 -24.98
C GLY A 203 1.30 -7.33 -23.99
N TYR A 204 0.39 -7.86 -23.19
CA TYR A 204 0.76 -8.93 -22.25
C TYR A 204 1.11 -10.23 -23.02
N PRO A 205 2.24 -10.91 -22.71
CA PRO A 205 3.22 -10.60 -21.67
C PRO A 205 4.41 -9.71 -22.11
N GLN A 206 4.56 -9.44 -23.41
CA GLN A 206 5.66 -8.67 -24.03
C GLN A 206 5.22 -7.23 -24.35
N PHE A 207 5.49 -6.23 -23.50
CA PHE A 207 4.92 -4.89 -23.72
C PHE A 207 5.78 -4.00 -24.62
N TYR A 208 6.69 -3.20 -24.05
CA TYR A 208 7.53 -2.26 -24.79
C TYR A 208 9.01 -2.47 -24.45
N TYR A 209 9.87 -2.21 -25.42
CA TYR A 209 11.32 -2.12 -25.31
C TYR A 209 11.79 -0.71 -25.60
N LEU A 210 12.98 -0.37 -25.11
CA LEU A 210 13.56 0.97 -25.27
C LEU A 210 13.78 1.37 -26.74
N ASP A 211 13.92 0.40 -27.63
CA ASP A 211 14.08 0.59 -29.08
C ASP A 211 12.79 0.45 -29.90
N ASP A 212 11.63 0.30 -29.24
CA ASP A 212 10.36 0.30 -29.94
C ASP A 212 9.99 1.68 -30.48
N GLN A 213 9.32 1.67 -31.63
CA GLN A 213 8.82 2.85 -32.32
C GLN A 213 7.30 2.88 -32.21
N SER A 214 6.74 4.08 -32.10
CA SER A 214 5.29 4.27 -32.12
C SER A 214 4.70 3.88 -33.48
N GLY A 215 3.50 3.28 -33.43
CA GLY A 215 2.64 3.04 -34.58
C GLY A 215 1.95 4.30 -35.12
N SER A 216 2.03 5.43 -34.41
CA SER A 216 1.51 6.73 -34.87
C SER A 216 2.18 7.15 -36.17
N LYS A 217 1.38 7.73 -37.08
CA LYS A 217 1.88 8.39 -38.30
C LYS A 217 2.15 9.89 -38.11
N ASN A 218 1.80 10.44 -36.95
CA ASN A 218 2.02 11.84 -36.61
C ASN A 218 3.46 12.06 -36.13
N GLU A 219 3.88 13.32 -36.06
CA GLU A 219 5.14 13.73 -35.42
C GLU A 219 5.13 13.45 -33.90
N LEU A 220 3.93 13.38 -33.30
CA LEU A 220 3.73 13.04 -31.90
C LEU A 220 3.16 11.62 -31.73
N SER A 221 3.49 11.03 -30.59
CA SER A 221 2.91 9.78 -30.09
C SER A 221 2.16 10.04 -28.80
N THR A 222 1.18 9.19 -28.49
CA THR A 222 0.36 9.34 -27.28
C THR A 222 0.34 8.04 -26.49
N LEU A 223 0.49 8.14 -25.17
CA LEU A 223 0.24 7.05 -24.23
C LEU A 223 -1.02 7.34 -23.44
N LYS A 224 -1.94 6.38 -23.39
CA LYS A 224 -3.07 6.38 -22.44
C LYS A 224 -2.66 5.68 -21.15
N LEU A 225 -2.94 6.35 -20.04
CA LEU A 225 -2.66 5.92 -18.68
C LEU A 225 -3.98 5.67 -17.96
N SER A 226 -4.12 4.52 -17.27
CA SER A 226 -5.35 4.19 -16.52
C SER A 226 -5.06 3.27 -15.33
N GLY A 227 -5.91 3.28 -14.30
CA GLY A 227 -5.78 2.38 -13.14
C GLY A 227 -6.25 2.99 -11.81
N PRO A 228 -6.31 2.18 -10.73
CA PRO A 228 -6.87 2.59 -9.44
C PRO A 228 -6.10 3.70 -8.71
N SER A 229 -4.78 3.83 -8.91
CA SER A 229 -3.93 4.86 -8.30
C SER A 229 -3.43 5.88 -9.32
N LEU A 230 -4.17 6.04 -10.42
CA LEU A 230 -3.73 6.82 -11.57
C LEU A 230 -3.42 8.27 -11.22
N ARG A 231 -4.27 8.93 -10.43
CA ARG A 231 -4.12 10.37 -10.15
C ARG A 231 -2.83 10.65 -9.40
N GLN A 232 -2.56 9.90 -8.33
CA GLN A 232 -1.29 9.95 -7.60
C GLN A 232 -0.11 9.63 -8.52
N TYR A 233 -0.24 8.58 -9.32
CA TYR A 233 0.81 8.16 -10.25
C TYR A 233 1.18 9.28 -11.23
N VAL A 234 0.22 9.89 -11.92
CA VAL A 234 0.50 10.98 -12.87
C VAL A 234 0.99 12.23 -12.14
N THR A 235 0.46 12.53 -10.95
CA THR A 235 0.94 13.62 -10.11
C THR A 235 2.42 13.43 -9.76
N TYR A 236 2.90 12.25 -9.42
CA TYR A 236 4.32 12.10 -9.08
C TYR A 236 5.24 11.96 -10.29
N CYS A 237 4.72 11.53 -11.45
CA CYS A 237 5.56 11.32 -12.65
C CYS A 237 5.84 12.60 -13.44
N PHE A 238 4.88 13.53 -13.48
CA PHE A 238 4.91 14.67 -14.39
C PHE A 238 5.22 15.99 -13.68
N SER A 239 5.86 16.93 -14.36
CA SER A 239 6.29 18.20 -13.74
C SER A 239 5.16 19.20 -13.46
N SER A 240 4.03 19.11 -14.16
CA SER A 240 2.88 20.03 -13.98
C SER A 240 1.87 19.53 -12.95
N GLU A 241 0.99 20.41 -12.45
CA GLU A 241 -0.07 20.11 -11.47
C GLU A 241 -1.26 19.41 -12.14
N VAL A 242 -1.03 18.18 -12.60
CA VAL A 242 -1.97 17.39 -13.42
C VAL A 242 -3.23 16.95 -12.68
N GLU A 243 -3.20 16.89 -11.36
CA GLU A 243 -4.35 16.58 -10.52
C GLU A 243 -5.42 17.67 -10.54
N LEU A 244 -5.05 18.90 -10.89
CA LEU A 244 -5.95 20.05 -10.96
C LEU A 244 -6.71 20.13 -12.30
N LEU A 245 -6.29 19.37 -13.31
CA LEU A 245 -6.99 19.32 -14.59
C LEU A 245 -8.41 18.76 -14.41
N GLN A 246 -9.39 19.47 -14.94
CA GLN A 246 -10.74 18.94 -15.11
C GLN A 246 -10.80 18.01 -16.35
N ALA A 247 -11.82 17.16 -16.43
CA ALA A 247 -12.02 16.29 -17.59
C ALA A 247 -12.10 17.11 -18.90
N GLY A 248 -11.36 16.68 -19.92
CA GLY A 248 -11.19 17.36 -21.20
C GLY A 248 -10.16 18.50 -21.21
N GLN A 249 -9.56 18.86 -20.07
CA GLN A 249 -8.49 19.84 -20.02
C GLN A 249 -7.13 19.19 -20.23
N SER A 250 -6.25 19.93 -20.89
CA SER A 250 -4.85 19.58 -21.10
C SER A 250 -3.92 20.70 -20.66
N GLN A 251 -2.64 20.39 -20.53
CA GLN A 251 -1.57 21.37 -20.31
C GLN A 251 -0.21 20.83 -20.76
N LYS A 252 0.75 21.72 -20.99
CA LYS A 252 2.17 21.37 -21.13
C LYS A 252 2.69 20.68 -19.87
N THR A 253 3.55 19.70 -20.05
CA THR A 253 4.22 18.98 -18.95
C THR A 253 5.52 18.34 -19.43
N SER A 254 6.30 17.82 -18.49
CA SER A 254 7.50 17.04 -18.80
C SER A 254 7.58 15.77 -17.94
N LEU A 255 8.25 14.75 -18.47
CA LEU A 255 8.57 13.49 -17.81
C LEU A 255 10.09 13.36 -17.73
N ALA A 256 10.64 13.45 -16.52
CA ALA A 256 12.07 13.24 -16.31
C ALA A 256 12.38 11.74 -16.21
N THR A 257 13.36 11.28 -16.99
CA THR A 257 13.82 9.88 -16.99
C THR A 257 15.33 9.81 -16.74
N PRO A 258 15.87 8.66 -16.33
CA PRO A 258 17.33 8.47 -16.24
C PRO A 258 18.09 8.70 -17.56
N LEU A 259 17.40 8.67 -18.71
CA LEU A 259 18.00 8.83 -20.04
C LEU A 259 17.65 10.17 -20.70
N GLY A 260 17.04 11.10 -19.96
CA GLY A 260 16.74 12.46 -20.41
C GLY A 260 15.31 12.91 -20.12
N LEU A 261 15.05 14.18 -20.41
CA LEU A 261 13.75 14.82 -20.26
C LEU A 261 12.88 14.60 -21.51
N ILE A 262 11.59 14.35 -21.30
CA ILE A 262 10.59 14.25 -22.37
C ILE A 262 9.55 15.35 -22.17
N GLU A 263 9.57 16.35 -23.04
CA GLU A 263 8.55 17.41 -23.09
C GLU A 263 7.29 16.91 -23.81
N GLY A 264 6.12 17.38 -23.38
CA GLY A 264 4.86 17.02 -24.01
C GLY A 264 3.65 17.75 -23.45
N ALA A 265 2.48 17.20 -23.71
CA ALA A 265 1.20 17.67 -23.19
C ALA A 265 0.43 16.52 -22.58
N ILE A 266 -0.20 16.76 -21.43
CA ILE A 266 -1.03 15.78 -20.74
C ILE A 266 -2.47 16.29 -20.64
N GLU A 267 -3.41 15.39 -20.91
CA GLU A 267 -4.86 15.60 -20.87
C GLU A 267 -5.46 14.72 -19.78
N ASN A 268 -6.31 15.30 -18.93
CA ASN A 268 -7.25 14.53 -18.13
C ASN A 268 -8.45 14.19 -19.02
N VAL A 269 -8.62 12.92 -19.40
CA VAL A 269 -9.76 12.52 -20.24
C VAL A 269 -11.02 12.43 -19.38
N ASP A 270 -10.91 11.73 -18.27
CA ASP A 270 -11.96 11.46 -17.29
C ASP A 270 -11.35 11.02 -15.96
N ASP A 271 -12.18 10.71 -14.96
CA ASP A 271 -11.71 10.30 -13.62
C ASP A 271 -10.88 9.01 -13.60
N THR A 272 -10.83 8.27 -14.70
CA THR A 272 -10.18 6.96 -14.82
C THR A 272 -9.01 6.92 -15.80
N SER A 273 -8.78 7.99 -16.57
CA SER A 273 -7.74 7.98 -17.60
C SER A 273 -7.13 9.34 -17.94
N TYR A 274 -5.83 9.32 -18.22
CA TYR A 274 -5.06 10.44 -18.74
C TYR A 274 -4.41 10.07 -20.08
N ARG A 275 -4.12 11.07 -20.91
CA ARG A 275 -3.35 10.90 -22.16
C ARG A 275 -2.14 11.80 -22.15
N PHE A 276 -0.98 11.27 -22.47
CA PHE A 276 0.27 12.03 -22.56
C PHE A 276 0.81 11.95 -23.98
N SER A 277 0.87 13.09 -24.67
CA SER A 277 1.42 13.23 -26.03
C SER A 277 2.80 13.89 -26.02
N PHE A 278 3.73 13.35 -26.81
CA PHE A 278 5.14 13.74 -26.81
C PHE A 278 5.82 13.38 -28.15
N PRO A 279 7.04 13.88 -28.44
CA PRO A 279 7.74 13.60 -29.70
C PRO A 279 7.92 12.10 -29.96
N ARG A 280 7.56 11.66 -31.17
CA ARG A 280 7.46 10.24 -31.54
C ARG A 280 8.75 9.44 -31.28
N GLU A 281 9.91 10.05 -31.49
CA GLU A 281 11.23 9.42 -31.29
C GLU A 281 11.52 9.06 -29.83
N LYS A 282 10.73 9.57 -28.88
CA LYS A 282 10.83 9.27 -27.44
C LYS A 282 9.93 8.11 -26.99
N PHE A 283 9.19 7.48 -27.90
CA PHE A 283 8.19 6.44 -27.58
C PHE A 283 8.72 5.31 -26.70
N GLY A 284 9.76 4.60 -27.15
CA GLY A 284 10.32 3.48 -26.39
C GLY A 284 10.72 3.88 -24.97
N LEU A 285 11.32 5.07 -24.80
CA LEU A 285 11.73 5.60 -23.49
C LEU A 285 10.52 5.93 -22.60
N ALA A 286 9.55 6.70 -23.09
CA ALA A 286 8.36 7.07 -22.32
C ALA A 286 7.56 5.84 -21.88
N ALA A 287 7.32 4.90 -22.81
CA ALA A 287 6.51 3.72 -22.57
C ALA A 287 7.17 2.75 -21.59
N THR A 288 8.47 2.48 -21.75
CA THR A 288 9.21 1.60 -20.83
C THR A 288 9.39 2.23 -19.45
N PHE A 289 9.68 3.52 -19.37
CA PHE A 289 9.88 4.19 -18.09
C PHE A 289 8.60 4.26 -17.26
N LEU A 290 7.48 4.73 -17.84
CA LEU A 290 6.19 4.76 -17.13
C LEU A 290 5.75 3.36 -16.71
N ARG A 291 5.93 2.35 -17.57
CA ARG A 291 5.63 0.97 -17.17
C ARG A 291 6.54 0.50 -16.03
N GLY A 292 7.84 0.77 -16.09
CA GLY A 292 8.80 0.37 -15.06
C GLY A 292 8.50 1.02 -13.70
N LEU A 293 8.02 2.27 -13.68
CA LEU A 293 7.53 2.93 -12.46
C LEU A 293 6.30 2.22 -11.89
N ALA A 294 5.34 1.85 -12.74
CA ALA A 294 4.13 1.12 -12.32
C ALA A 294 4.43 -0.30 -11.77
N GLU A 295 5.49 -0.94 -12.25
CA GLU A 295 5.96 -2.25 -11.77
C GLU A 295 6.74 -2.16 -10.45
N GLY A 296 7.34 -1.00 -10.15
CA GLY A 296 7.95 -0.69 -8.85
C GLY A 296 9.34 -1.30 -8.60
N TYR A 297 9.98 -1.89 -9.61
CA TYR A 297 11.32 -2.47 -9.48
C TYR A 297 12.45 -1.51 -9.85
N ILE A 298 12.18 -0.47 -10.65
CA ILE A 298 13.25 0.40 -11.14
C ILE A 298 13.64 1.48 -10.13
N THR A 299 14.92 1.85 -10.15
CA THR A 299 15.40 3.07 -9.49
C THR A 299 15.00 4.30 -10.33
N PHE A 300 14.39 5.28 -9.68
CA PHE A 300 13.97 6.55 -10.29
C PHE A 300 14.38 7.79 -9.47
N ASP A 301 14.87 7.59 -8.26
CA ASP A 301 15.30 8.62 -7.31
C ASP A 301 16.56 8.14 -6.59
N LYS A 302 17.39 9.07 -6.12
CA LYS A 302 18.56 8.80 -5.27
C LYS A 302 18.14 8.22 -3.92
N ASP A 303 16.97 8.63 -3.42
CA ASP A 303 16.37 8.07 -2.23
C ASP A 303 15.70 6.72 -2.56
N ILE A 304 16.46 5.65 -2.35
CA ILE A 304 16.13 4.30 -2.82
C ILE A 304 14.79 3.78 -2.29
N PRO A 305 14.38 3.97 -1.02
CA PRO A 305 13.08 3.54 -0.52
C PRO A 305 11.85 4.10 -1.23
N ARG A 306 11.93 5.28 -1.88
CA ARG A 306 10.77 5.97 -2.48
C ARG A 306 10.00 5.09 -3.46
N ARG A 307 8.68 5.26 -3.55
CA ARG A 307 7.82 4.47 -4.45
C ARG A 307 6.81 5.36 -5.16
N ILE A 308 6.53 5.02 -6.40
CA ILE A 308 5.37 5.55 -7.11
C ILE A 308 4.23 4.53 -6.94
N PRO A 309 3.00 4.98 -6.62
CA PRO A 309 1.85 4.08 -6.52
C PRO A 309 1.56 3.32 -7.83
N GLY A 310 1.57 1.99 -7.79
CA GLY A 310 0.95 1.13 -8.81
C GLY A 310 -0.51 0.82 -8.46
N SER A 311 -1.32 0.17 -9.29
CA SER A 311 -1.08 -0.43 -10.62
C SER A 311 -1.58 0.49 -11.72
N VAL A 312 -0.72 0.91 -12.65
CA VAL A 312 -1.10 1.74 -13.80
C VAL A 312 -0.84 1.01 -15.10
N VAL A 313 -1.86 1.00 -15.95
CA VAL A 313 -1.81 0.47 -17.32
C VAL A 313 -1.31 1.58 -18.23
N VAL A 314 -0.27 1.27 -19.00
CA VAL A 314 0.35 2.15 -20.00
C VAL A 314 0.18 1.52 -21.36
N ILE A 315 -0.57 2.17 -22.25
CA ILE A 315 -0.81 1.69 -23.63
C ILE A 315 -0.65 2.82 -24.63
N GLU A 316 -0.17 2.49 -25.83
CA GLU A 316 -0.19 3.41 -26.95
C GLU A 316 -1.63 3.72 -27.38
N ASP A 317 -1.88 4.99 -27.61
CA ASP A 317 -3.14 5.48 -28.17
C ASP A 317 -2.87 6.12 -29.54
N LEU A 318 -3.48 5.55 -30.57
CA LEU A 318 -3.34 5.97 -31.97
C LEU A 318 -4.32 7.08 -32.38
N ALA A 319 -5.18 7.54 -31.46
CA ALA A 319 -6.02 8.71 -31.69
C ALA A 319 -5.19 10.00 -31.85
N ALA A 320 -5.86 11.08 -32.26
CA ALA A 320 -5.22 12.38 -32.44
C ALA A 320 -4.45 12.81 -31.18
N PRO A 321 -3.23 13.38 -31.32
CA PRO A 321 -2.46 13.87 -30.19
C PRO A 321 -3.22 14.90 -29.35
N VAL A 322 -2.90 14.95 -28.06
CA VAL A 322 -3.42 15.93 -27.11
C VAL A 322 -3.13 17.34 -27.63
N LYS A 323 -4.15 18.20 -27.63
CA LYS A 323 -3.96 19.62 -27.95
C LYS A 323 -3.20 20.30 -26.83
N THR A 324 -2.14 21.02 -27.16
CA THR A 324 -1.33 21.75 -26.18
C THR A 324 -2.05 22.99 -25.68
N ALA A 325 -2.26 23.09 -24.38
CA ALA A 325 -2.61 24.32 -23.68
C ALA A 325 -1.45 24.77 -22.78
N ASP A 326 -1.43 26.05 -22.40
CA ASP A 326 -0.39 26.56 -21.51
C ASP A 326 -0.49 25.94 -20.10
N ALA A 327 0.65 25.90 -19.40
CA ALA A 327 0.73 25.29 -18.09
C ALA A 327 -0.13 26.04 -17.05
N LEU A 328 -0.88 25.30 -16.25
CA LEU A 328 -1.59 25.82 -15.09
C LEU A 328 -0.58 26.00 -13.95
N ALA A 329 0.14 27.12 -13.93
CA ALA A 329 1.17 27.48 -12.95
C ALA A 329 2.37 26.50 -12.82
N GLN A 330 3.50 27.02 -12.30
CA GLN A 330 4.72 26.24 -12.05
C GLN A 330 5.25 26.58 -10.65
N ASN A 331 5.94 25.62 -10.01
CA ASN A 331 6.80 25.75 -8.82
C ASN A 331 6.21 25.57 -7.39
N HIS A 332 4.96 25.14 -7.19
CA HIS A 332 4.43 24.88 -5.84
C HIS A 332 4.18 23.40 -5.53
N LYS A 333 4.49 22.51 -6.46
CA LYS A 333 4.23 21.08 -6.34
C LYS A 333 5.21 20.40 -5.37
N PRO A 334 4.75 19.61 -4.38
CA PRO A 334 5.64 18.96 -3.42
C PRO A 334 6.67 18.04 -4.04
N TYR A 335 6.23 17.23 -4.99
CA TYR A 335 7.09 16.24 -5.61
C TYR A 335 6.69 15.93 -7.04
N PHE A 336 7.70 15.81 -7.89
CA PHE A 336 7.66 15.02 -9.11
C PHE A 336 9.05 14.43 -9.40
N ILE A 337 9.10 13.35 -10.17
CA ILE A 337 10.37 12.72 -10.55
C ILE A 337 11.25 13.71 -11.30
N GLY A 338 12.52 13.80 -10.90
CA GLY A 338 13.51 14.69 -11.53
C GLY A 338 13.32 16.17 -11.21
N GLN A 339 12.52 16.50 -10.20
CA GLN A 339 12.43 17.88 -9.71
C GLN A 339 13.80 18.40 -9.27
N ASN A 340 14.04 19.67 -9.59
CA ASN A 340 15.21 20.42 -9.12
C ASN A 340 14.77 21.49 -8.13
N VAL A 341 15.72 22.02 -7.37
CA VAL A 341 15.46 23.12 -6.42
C VAL A 341 15.00 24.35 -7.20
N THR A 342 13.75 24.73 -6.99
CA THR A 342 13.17 25.97 -7.50
C THR A 342 13.34 27.08 -6.46
N THR A 343 12.93 28.30 -6.77
CA THR A 343 12.81 29.37 -5.77
C THR A 343 11.36 29.85 -5.76
N GLY A 344 10.89 30.26 -4.60
CA GLY A 344 9.55 30.78 -4.41
C GLY A 344 9.45 31.58 -3.12
N THR A 345 8.30 32.18 -2.88
CA THR A 345 8.03 32.95 -1.66
C THR A 345 7.72 31.99 -0.51
N PRO A 346 8.51 31.97 0.58
CA PRO A 346 8.26 31.10 1.71
C PRO A 346 6.87 31.34 2.31
N LEU A 347 6.15 30.25 2.59
CA LEU A 347 4.95 30.26 3.40
C LEU A 347 5.34 30.34 4.89
N PRO A 348 4.50 30.95 5.74
CA PRO A 348 4.76 31.02 7.18
C PRO A 348 4.63 29.63 7.84
N ALA A 349 5.29 29.43 8.97
CA ALA A 349 5.04 28.26 9.82
C ALA A 349 3.60 28.27 10.34
N PHE A 350 3.04 27.08 10.60
CA PHE A 350 1.74 26.99 11.26
C PHE A 350 1.88 27.32 12.74
N GLU A 351 1.21 28.38 13.17
CA GLU A 351 1.13 28.76 14.57
C GLU A 351 -0.29 28.52 15.09
N TRP A 352 -0.39 27.77 16.18
CA TRP A 352 -1.63 27.58 16.91
C TRP A 352 -1.49 28.13 18.32
N LYS A 353 -2.50 28.88 18.76
CA LYS A 353 -2.61 29.36 20.13
C LYS A 353 -3.90 28.83 20.70
N ASP A 354 -3.79 28.02 21.76
CA ASP A 354 -4.97 27.52 22.46
C ASP A 354 -5.78 28.68 22.99
N LYS A 355 -7.08 28.63 22.74
CA LYS A 355 -8.02 29.58 23.33
C LYS A 355 -8.29 29.12 24.76
N GLU A 356 -7.81 29.87 25.74
CA GLU A 356 -8.22 29.67 27.13
C GLU A 356 -9.72 29.99 27.23
N SER A 357 -10.54 28.95 27.31
CA SER A 357 -11.97 29.03 27.62
C SER A 357 -12.22 28.33 28.94
N THR A 358 -12.90 29.00 29.86
CA THR A 358 -13.41 28.39 31.09
C THR A 358 -14.73 27.66 30.87
N GLU A 359 -15.38 27.88 29.73
CA GLU A 359 -16.63 27.19 29.36
C GLU A 359 -16.30 25.82 28.75
N LEU A 360 -16.85 24.77 29.36
CA LEU A 360 -16.66 23.39 28.95
C LEU A 360 -17.77 22.96 27.98
N PHE A 361 -17.38 22.23 26.94
CA PHE A 361 -18.32 21.61 26.01
C PHE A 361 -19.00 20.39 26.63
N ARG A 362 -20.18 20.04 26.13
CA ARG A 362 -20.97 18.87 26.56
C ARG A 362 -21.28 17.97 25.40
N THR A 363 -21.14 16.66 25.61
CA THR A 363 -21.57 15.66 24.62
C THR A 363 -23.10 15.58 24.57
N THR A 364 -23.64 15.00 23.50
CA THR A 364 -25.08 14.73 23.41
C THR A 364 -25.57 13.72 24.45
N LEU A 365 -24.63 12.98 25.06
CA LEU A 365 -24.89 12.01 26.12
C LEU A 365 -24.74 12.60 27.53
N TYR A 366 -24.42 13.89 27.68
CA TYR A 366 -24.18 14.51 28.99
C TYR A 366 -25.34 14.29 29.99
N GLU A 367 -26.58 14.52 29.57
CA GLU A 367 -27.75 14.31 30.44
C GLU A 367 -27.99 12.82 30.73
N THR A 368 -27.63 11.91 29.81
CA THR A 368 -27.64 10.47 30.05
C THR A 368 -26.63 10.10 31.15
N HIS A 369 -25.40 10.61 31.06
CA HIS A 369 -24.35 10.35 32.06
C HIS A 369 -24.73 10.85 33.45
N LYS A 370 -25.32 12.05 33.55
CA LYS A 370 -25.83 12.57 34.83
C LYS A 370 -26.92 11.68 35.43
N LYS A 371 -27.87 11.21 34.62
CA LYS A 371 -28.94 10.31 35.08
C LYS A 371 -28.39 8.97 35.57
N MET A 372 -27.31 8.49 34.95
CA MET A 372 -26.60 7.27 35.37
C MET A 372 -25.71 7.46 36.60
N GLY A 373 -25.65 8.67 37.18
CA GLY A 373 -24.83 8.96 38.36
C GLY A 373 -23.33 9.02 38.08
N ALA A 374 -22.93 9.27 36.83
CA ALA A 374 -21.52 9.36 36.47
C ALA A 374 -20.81 10.49 37.22
N LYS A 375 -19.57 10.24 37.63
CA LYS A 375 -18.69 11.33 38.07
C LYS A 375 -18.14 12.02 36.84
N ILE A 376 -18.52 13.28 36.65
CA ILE A 376 -18.11 14.09 35.50
C ILE A 376 -16.98 15.03 35.89
N ILE A 377 -15.95 15.12 35.05
CA ILE A 377 -14.79 16.01 35.23
C ILE A 377 -14.51 16.81 33.96
N PRO A 378 -13.78 17.94 34.05
CA PRO A 378 -13.19 18.58 32.90
C PRO A 378 -12.11 17.68 32.28
N PHE A 379 -12.22 17.40 30.98
CA PHE A 379 -11.22 16.66 30.20
C PHE A 379 -11.18 17.20 28.77
N ALA A 380 -10.01 17.63 28.30
CA ALA A 380 -9.81 18.16 26.94
C ALA A 380 -10.81 19.28 26.53
N GLY A 381 -11.27 20.10 27.49
CA GLY A 381 -12.28 21.14 27.26
C GLY A 381 -13.74 20.67 27.30
N TRP A 382 -14.00 19.41 27.68
CA TRP A 382 -15.33 18.81 27.78
C TRP A 382 -15.67 18.39 29.21
N GLU A 383 -16.96 18.38 29.53
CA GLU A 383 -17.50 17.68 30.70
C GLU A 383 -17.71 16.20 30.38
N MET A 384 -16.79 15.34 30.85
CA MET A 384 -16.77 13.91 30.51
C MET A 384 -16.89 13.00 31.76
N PRO A 385 -17.57 11.84 31.65
CA PRO A 385 -17.60 10.84 32.71
C PRO A 385 -16.22 10.21 32.93
N VAL A 386 -15.66 10.36 34.14
CA VAL A 386 -14.41 9.67 34.53
C VAL A 386 -14.68 8.23 34.98
N TRP A 387 -15.82 7.99 35.62
CA TRP A 387 -16.35 6.66 35.97
C TRP A 387 -17.84 6.76 36.35
N TYR A 388 -18.53 5.63 36.31
CA TYR A 388 -19.93 5.43 36.76
C TYR A 388 -19.99 4.61 38.05
N THR A 389 -19.08 3.66 38.22
CA THR A 389 -18.98 2.77 39.39
C THR A 389 -17.60 2.90 40.03
N SER A 390 -16.60 2.23 39.47
CA SER A 390 -15.18 2.45 39.80
C SER A 390 -14.32 2.08 38.59
N VAL A 391 -13.13 2.69 38.50
CA VAL A 391 -12.17 2.43 37.41
C VAL A 391 -11.86 0.94 37.27
N VAL A 392 -11.64 0.25 38.39
CA VAL A 392 -11.29 -1.18 38.40
C VAL A 392 -12.46 -2.04 37.92
N GLU A 393 -13.67 -1.76 38.40
CA GLU A 393 -14.85 -2.55 38.03
C GLU A 393 -15.20 -2.40 36.54
N GLU A 394 -15.15 -1.17 36.02
CA GLU A 394 -15.36 -0.86 34.61
C GLU A 394 -14.28 -1.47 33.71
N HIS A 395 -13.02 -1.37 34.14
CA HIS A 395 -11.91 -2.03 33.48
C HIS A 395 -12.17 -3.55 33.35
N LEU A 396 -12.49 -4.21 34.47
CA LEU A 396 -12.73 -5.65 34.49
C LEU A 396 -13.93 -6.03 33.64
N ALA A 397 -15.01 -5.25 33.66
CA ALA A 397 -16.16 -5.47 32.78
C ALA A 397 -15.76 -5.40 31.30
N CYS A 398 -14.93 -4.44 30.91
CA CYS A 398 -14.42 -4.35 29.53
C CYS A 398 -13.57 -5.58 29.14
N ARG A 399 -12.71 -6.08 30.04
CA ARG A 399 -11.88 -7.27 29.81
C ARG A 399 -12.70 -8.56 29.72
N GLN A 400 -13.70 -8.71 30.59
CA GLN A 400 -14.42 -9.97 30.80
C GLN A 400 -15.66 -10.09 29.92
N VAL A 401 -16.35 -8.97 29.65
CA VAL A 401 -17.63 -8.93 28.93
C VAL A 401 -17.59 -7.85 27.86
N ALA A 402 -17.89 -6.60 28.23
CA ALA A 402 -17.80 -5.42 27.39
C ALA A 402 -17.89 -4.13 28.21
N GLY A 403 -17.24 -3.07 27.73
CA GLY A 403 -17.34 -1.71 28.21
C GLY A 403 -17.88 -0.79 27.12
N LEU A 404 -18.85 0.06 27.47
CA LEU A 404 -19.43 1.08 26.59
C LEU A 404 -18.90 2.47 26.99
N PHE A 405 -18.25 3.17 26.07
CA PHE A 405 -17.58 4.44 26.33
C PHE A 405 -18.16 5.56 25.46
N ASP A 406 -18.39 6.72 26.07
CA ASP A 406 -18.68 7.94 25.33
C ASP A 406 -17.36 8.54 24.81
N VAL A 407 -17.17 8.45 23.50
CA VAL A 407 -16.06 9.07 22.77
C VAL A 407 -16.55 10.14 21.79
N SER A 408 -17.77 10.64 22.00
CA SER A 408 -18.43 11.58 21.10
C SER A 408 -17.78 12.97 21.10
N HIS A 409 -16.87 13.22 22.04
CA HIS A 409 -16.05 14.43 22.18
C HIS A 409 -14.86 14.46 21.22
N MET A 410 -14.49 13.33 20.60
CA MET A 410 -13.44 13.27 19.56
C MET A 410 -13.84 14.12 18.35
N GLY A 411 -12.85 14.63 17.60
CA GLY A 411 -13.12 15.31 16.34
C GLY A 411 -13.45 14.30 15.25
N VAL A 412 -14.46 14.58 14.43
CA VAL A 412 -14.90 13.70 13.34
C VAL A 412 -15.00 14.51 12.06
N PHE A 413 -14.01 14.37 11.19
CA PHE A 413 -13.96 15.06 9.90
C PHE A 413 -14.17 14.10 8.75
N GLN A 414 -14.52 14.66 7.59
CA GLN A 414 -14.62 13.93 6.34
C GLN A 414 -13.85 14.67 5.24
N ALA A 415 -12.95 13.95 4.57
CA ALA A 415 -12.31 14.38 3.34
C ALA A 415 -12.99 13.70 2.16
N GLU A 416 -13.46 14.48 1.19
CA GLU A 416 -14.26 14.02 0.06
C GLU A 416 -13.70 14.45 -1.29
N GLY A 417 -13.97 13.63 -2.30
CA GLY A 417 -13.69 13.92 -3.70
C GLY A 417 -12.40 13.26 -4.22
N ILE A 418 -12.16 13.42 -5.51
CA ILE A 418 -11.03 12.83 -6.25
C ILE A 418 -9.66 13.26 -5.71
N HIS A 419 -9.60 14.36 -4.97
CA HIS A 419 -8.39 14.90 -4.36
C HIS A 419 -8.16 14.44 -2.92
N ALA A 420 -9.14 13.79 -2.27
CA ALA A 420 -9.07 13.46 -0.84
C ALA A 420 -7.88 12.57 -0.49
N ALA A 421 -7.63 11.52 -1.26
CA ALA A 421 -6.50 10.62 -1.02
C ALA A 421 -5.15 11.34 -1.18
N LEU A 422 -4.99 12.17 -2.22
CA LEU A 422 -3.78 12.96 -2.46
C LEU A 422 -3.51 13.97 -1.35
N PHE A 423 -4.56 14.65 -0.87
CA PHE A 423 -4.44 15.61 0.22
C PHE A 423 -4.07 14.91 1.54
N LEU A 424 -4.77 13.83 1.89
CA LEU A 424 -4.48 13.05 3.09
C LEU A 424 -3.07 12.44 3.03
N GLU A 425 -2.60 12.04 1.86
CA GLU A 425 -1.23 11.60 1.64
C GLU A 425 -0.19 12.65 2.03
N THR A 426 -0.44 13.94 1.75
CA THR A 426 0.44 15.06 2.15
C THR A 426 0.51 15.21 3.68
N VAL A 427 -0.65 15.22 4.35
CA VAL A 427 -0.71 15.58 5.78
C VAL A 427 -0.50 14.39 6.73
N CYS A 428 -0.67 13.15 6.24
CA CYS A 428 -0.56 11.94 7.05
C CYS A 428 0.83 11.29 6.91
N GLY A 429 1.45 10.90 8.02
CA GLY A 429 2.71 10.14 8.01
C GLY A 429 2.59 8.72 7.42
N ASN A 430 1.41 8.08 7.47
CA ASN A 430 1.18 6.71 6.99
C ASN A 430 0.56 6.67 5.58
N ASP A 431 0.66 5.54 4.88
CA ASP A 431 0.19 5.34 3.49
C ASP A 431 -1.33 5.16 3.41
N ILE A 432 -2.02 6.27 3.15
CA ILE A 432 -3.46 6.40 2.92
C ILE A 432 -3.85 5.87 1.54
N ASN A 433 -2.99 6.01 0.53
CA ASN A 433 -3.27 5.54 -0.82
C ASN A 433 -3.42 4.02 -0.91
N SER A 434 -2.71 3.27 -0.06
CA SER A 434 -2.84 1.81 0.05
C SER A 434 -4.14 1.34 0.71
N LEU A 435 -4.91 2.25 1.32
CA LEU A 435 -6.09 1.92 2.11
C LEU A 435 -7.25 1.51 1.18
N ALA A 436 -7.76 0.27 1.31
CA ALA A 436 -8.91 -0.17 0.54
C ALA A 436 -10.23 0.37 1.14
N VAL A 437 -11.30 0.37 0.34
CA VAL A 437 -12.64 0.72 0.84
C VAL A 437 -13.04 -0.30 1.91
N GLY A 438 -13.49 0.20 3.07
CA GLY A 438 -13.79 -0.62 4.23
C GLY A 438 -12.56 -0.91 5.11
N GLU A 439 -11.43 -0.24 4.90
CA GLU A 439 -10.25 -0.31 5.78
C GLU A 439 -9.97 1.02 6.50
N SER A 440 -9.22 0.95 7.60
CA SER A 440 -8.74 2.09 8.38
C SER A 440 -7.23 2.03 8.63
N CYS A 441 -6.64 3.22 8.84
CA CYS A 441 -5.21 3.43 8.99
C CYS A 441 -4.95 4.36 10.18
N TYR A 442 -4.17 3.88 11.15
CA TYR A 442 -3.58 4.73 12.19
C TYR A 442 -2.40 5.50 11.62
N THR A 443 -2.41 6.81 11.80
CA THR A 443 -1.44 7.75 11.23
C THR A 443 -1.28 8.96 12.13
N HIS A 444 -0.42 9.89 11.74
CA HIS A 444 -0.12 11.11 12.47
C HIS A 444 -0.19 12.29 11.52
N PHE A 445 -0.57 13.45 12.04
CA PHE A 445 -0.24 14.74 11.44
C PHE A 445 1.11 15.18 11.99
N LEU A 446 2.03 15.49 11.08
CA LEU A 446 3.37 15.93 11.41
C LEU A 446 3.60 17.32 10.83
N ASP A 447 4.35 18.15 11.55
CA ASP A 447 4.86 19.40 11.02
C ASP A 447 6.15 19.16 10.18
N PRO A 448 6.70 20.19 9.51
CA PRO A 448 7.88 20.06 8.66
C PRO A 448 9.15 19.59 9.40
N GLU A 449 9.18 19.69 10.72
CA GLU A 449 10.26 19.25 11.60
C GLU A 449 10.00 17.83 12.17
N ALA A 450 8.93 17.17 11.71
CA ALA A 450 8.45 15.86 12.16
C ALA A 450 7.95 15.83 13.61
N ASN A 451 7.60 16.98 14.18
CA ASN A 451 6.91 17.06 15.46
C ASN A 451 5.46 16.60 15.29
N VAL A 452 4.92 15.95 16.32
CA VAL A 452 3.55 15.40 16.27
C VAL A 452 2.53 16.50 16.55
N ILE A 453 1.73 16.83 15.53
CA ILE A 453 0.58 17.73 15.68
C ILE A 453 -0.57 16.96 16.35
N ASP A 454 -0.89 15.76 15.85
CA ASP A 454 -1.84 14.82 16.42
C ASP A 454 -1.59 13.38 15.93
N ASP A 455 -2.10 12.39 16.66
CA ASP A 455 -2.29 11.02 16.17
C ASP A 455 -3.77 10.75 15.84
N THR A 456 -4.04 10.04 14.74
CA THR A 456 -5.40 9.96 14.16
C THR A 456 -5.67 8.60 13.52
N LEU A 457 -6.95 8.27 13.37
CA LEU A 457 -7.40 7.17 12.53
C LEU A 457 -8.13 7.70 11.29
N VAL A 458 -7.67 7.29 10.11
CA VAL A 458 -8.31 7.55 8.82
C VAL A 458 -9.04 6.30 8.35
N TYR A 459 -10.31 6.43 7.96
CA TYR A 459 -11.15 5.33 7.49
C TYR A 459 -11.60 5.59 6.07
N ARG A 460 -11.35 4.66 5.13
CA ARG A 460 -11.87 4.79 3.77
C ARG A 460 -13.27 4.20 3.68
N ARG A 461 -14.28 5.04 3.88
CA ARG A 461 -15.70 4.65 3.87
C ARG A 461 -16.19 4.29 2.46
N ASP A 462 -15.71 5.02 1.46
CA ASP A 462 -16.04 4.82 0.04
C ASP A 462 -14.81 5.15 -0.82
N THR A 463 -14.91 4.90 -2.12
CA THR A 463 -13.95 5.24 -3.17
C THR A 463 -13.37 6.66 -3.03
N LEU A 464 -14.22 7.64 -2.72
CA LEU A 464 -13.89 9.08 -2.60
C LEU A 464 -14.25 9.70 -1.24
N LYS A 465 -14.48 8.90 -0.20
CA LYS A 465 -14.87 9.41 1.13
C LYS A 465 -13.99 8.80 2.23
N TYR A 466 -13.34 9.69 2.97
CA TYR A 466 -12.46 9.32 4.09
C TYR A 466 -12.95 9.99 5.37
N LEU A 467 -13.23 9.20 6.39
CA LEU A 467 -13.48 9.69 7.74
C LEU A 467 -12.13 9.88 8.44
N VAL A 468 -11.94 10.97 9.15
CA VAL A 468 -10.72 11.26 9.91
C VAL A 468 -11.13 11.57 11.34
N VAL A 469 -10.66 10.75 12.28
CA VAL A 469 -10.96 10.90 13.71
C VAL A 469 -9.73 11.39 14.44
N VAL A 470 -9.84 12.56 15.05
CA VAL A 470 -8.73 13.27 15.74
C VAL A 470 -8.99 13.37 17.23
N ASN A 471 -7.93 13.57 18.02
CA ASN A 471 -8.06 13.69 19.46
C ASN A 471 -8.90 14.91 19.86
N ALA A 472 -9.72 14.75 20.91
CA ALA A 472 -10.61 15.81 21.39
C ALA A 472 -9.88 17.11 21.76
N SER A 473 -8.67 17.01 22.32
CA SER A 473 -7.85 18.18 22.67
C SER A 473 -7.31 18.93 21.46
N ASN A 474 -7.23 18.27 20.30
CA ASN A 474 -6.63 18.81 19.08
C ASN A 474 -7.67 19.15 18.00
N ASP A 475 -8.95 18.80 18.16
CA ASP A 475 -10.05 19.02 17.21
C ASP A 475 -9.98 20.39 16.49
N ALA A 476 -9.93 21.49 17.25
CA ALA A 476 -9.86 22.83 16.68
C ALA A 476 -8.53 23.14 15.96
N LYS A 477 -7.42 22.65 16.52
CA LYS A 477 -6.06 22.81 15.97
C LYS A 477 -5.92 22.06 14.66
N ASP A 478 -6.38 20.81 14.61
CA ASP A 478 -6.28 19.95 13.44
C ASP A 478 -7.20 20.44 12.32
N TRP A 479 -8.41 20.90 12.66
CA TRP A 479 -9.28 21.53 11.68
C TRP A 479 -8.63 22.77 11.05
N ALA A 480 -7.97 23.60 11.86
CA ALA A 480 -7.25 24.78 11.38
C ALA A 480 -6.02 24.40 10.54
N TRP A 481 -5.23 23.42 10.97
CA TRP A 481 -4.08 22.88 10.24
C TRP A 481 -4.49 22.37 8.86
N LEU A 482 -5.48 21.46 8.80
CA LEU A 482 -5.93 20.87 7.54
C LEU A 482 -6.44 21.94 6.56
N ASN A 483 -7.21 22.93 7.02
CA ASN A 483 -7.66 24.01 6.15
C ASN A 483 -6.51 24.93 5.73
N ALA A 484 -5.57 25.25 6.61
CA ALA A 484 -4.42 26.09 6.27
C ALA A 484 -3.51 25.42 5.22
N VAL A 485 -3.27 24.11 5.35
CA VAL A 485 -2.52 23.32 4.36
C VAL A 485 -3.27 23.25 3.03
N ARG A 486 -4.57 22.93 3.07
CA ARG A 486 -5.44 22.89 1.88
C ARG A 486 -5.45 24.21 1.11
N GLU A 487 -5.45 25.33 1.83
CA GLU A 487 -5.48 26.68 1.26
C GLU A 487 -4.09 27.21 0.85
N GLY A 488 -3.00 26.43 1.07
CA GLY A 488 -1.64 26.86 0.75
C GLY A 488 -1.16 28.05 1.59
N LYS A 489 -1.61 28.14 2.85
CA LYS A 489 -1.32 29.28 3.75
C LYS A 489 -0.16 29.04 4.70
N VAL A 490 0.29 27.80 4.84
CA VAL A 490 1.34 27.41 5.79
C VAL A 490 2.34 26.47 5.16
N MET A 491 3.57 26.54 5.67
CA MET A 491 4.69 25.71 5.26
C MET A 491 4.44 24.24 5.63
N ILE A 492 4.69 23.35 4.67
CA ILE A 492 4.63 21.88 4.85
C ILE A 492 6.00 21.20 4.66
N GLU A 493 7.02 21.94 4.23
CA GLU A 493 8.39 21.47 4.03
C GLU A 493 9.38 22.60 4.31
N SER A 494 10.37 22.36 5.17
CA SER A 494 11.36 23.38 5.58
C SER A 494 12.43 23.65 4.52
N LEU A 495 12.79 22.66 3.69
CA LEU A 495 13.80 22.81 2.63
C LEU A 495 13.29 23.64 1.44
N ARG A 496 11.98 23.61 1.20
CA ARG A 496 11.31 24.34 0.11
C ARG A 496 10.02 24.97 0.66
N PRO A 497 10.13 26.05 1.45
CA PRO A 497 9.01 26.59 2.23
C PRO A 497 7.89 27.22 1.38
N TRP A 498 8.07 27.38 0.07
CA TRP A 498 7.06 27.89 -0.86
C TRP A 498 6.14 26.80 -1.43
N ILE A 499 6.39 25.52 -1.14
CA ILE A 499 5.62 24.40 -1.66
C ILE A 499 4.21 24.36 -1.02
N ASN A 500 3.20 24.09 -1.85
CA ASN A 500 1.81 23.87 -1.46
C ASN A 500 1.50 22.38 -1.38
N THR A 501 0.35 22.00 -0.81
CA THR A 501 -0.10 20.60 -0.75
C THR A 501 -0.48 20.01 -2.11
N PHE A 502 -0.36 18.69 -2.25
CA PHE A 502 -1.18 17.97 -3.24
C PHE A 502 -2.66 18.03 -2.87
N GLY A 503 -3.54 17.89 -3.87
CA GLY A 503 -4.96 17.65 -3.62
C GLY A 503 -5.73 18.83 -2.99
N ALA A 504 -5.29 20.08 -3.23
CA ALA A 504 -5.93 21.28 -2.70
C ALA A 504 -7.44 21.40 -3.01
N GLY A 505 -7.93 20.72 -4.05
CA GLY A 505 -9.35 20.63 -4.41
C GLY A 505 -10.21 19.72 -3.52
N VAL A 506 -9.66 19.14 -2.44
CA VAL A 506 -10.42 18.32 -1.49
C VAL A 506 -11.54 19.12 -0.81
N THR A 507 -12.68 18.46 -0.60
CA THR A 507 -13.75 18.99 0.25
C THR A 507 -13.55 18.45 1.67
N LEU A 508 -13.32 19.34 2.64
CA LEU A 508 -13.27 19.01 4.06
C LEU A 508 -14.59 19.38 4.74
N ARG A 509 -15.16 18.46 5.52
CA ARG A 509 -16.38 18.67 6.31
C ARG A 509 -16.14 18.27 7.76
N ASN A 510 -16.61 19.08 8.70
CA ASN A 510 -16.70 18.66 10.10
C ASN A 510 -18.06 17.98 10.31
N LEU A 511 -18.06 16.67 10.58
CA LEU A 511 -19.31 15.90 10.74
C LEU A 511 -19.96 16.10 12.11
N ARG A 512 -19.33 16.83 13.04
CA ARG A 512 -19.98 17.27 14.27
C ARG A 512 -20.72 18.62 14.11
N ASP A 513 -20.44 19.38 13.06
CA ASP A 513 -21.14 20.65 12.79
C ASP A 513 -22.57 20.35 12.29
N PRO A 514 -23.61 20.99 12.86
CA PRO A 514 -25.00 20.90 12.37
C PRO A 514 -25.17 21.11 10.86
N LYS A 515 -24.26 21.86 10.21
CA LYS A 515 -24.23 22.03 8.75
C LYS A 515 -24.01 20.74 7.97
N ALA A 516 -23.49 19.68 8.61
CA ALA A 516 -23.36 18.37 7.98
C ALA A 516 -24.72 17.67 7.79
N GLY A 517 -25.80 18.13 8.44
CA GLY A 517 -27.15 17.62 8.27
C GLY A 517 -27.24 16.11 8.56
N ALA A 518 -27.86 15.34 7.67
CA ALA A 518 -28.02 13.90 7.84
C ALA A 518 -26.69 13.11 7.93
N ASP A 519 -25.59 13.70 7.43
CA ASP A 519 -24.26 13.08 7.49
C ASP A 519 -23.56 13.32 8.83
N MET A 520 -24.16 14.05 9.78
CA MET A 520 -23.53 14.26 11.08
C MET A 520 -23.17 12.93 11.74
N ARG A 521 -22.00 12.90 12.38
CA ARG A 521 -21.48 11.70 13.05
C ARG A 521 -20.79 12.08 14.35
N VAL A 522 -21.10 11.32 15.39
CA VAL A 522 -20.36 11.26 16.65
C VAL A 522 -20.07 9.79 16.98
N ASP A 523 -19.05 9.55 17.79
CA ASP A 523 -18.54 8.19 18.05
C ASP A 523 -18.95 7.67 19.44
N ILE A 524 -19.26 6.37 19.51
CA ILE A 524 -19.50 5.60 20.74
C ILE A 524 -18.71 4.30 20.62
N ALA A 525 -17.88 3.98 21.62
CA ALA A 525 -17.03 2.81 21.58
C ALA A 525 -17.61 1.67 22.43
N LEU A 526 -17.84 0.51 21.80
CA LEU A 526 -18.27 -0.73 22.45
C LEU A 526 -17.13 -1.77 22.38
N GLN A 527 -16.45 -1.96 23.51
CA GLN A 527 -15.16 -2.66 23.59
C GLN A 527 -15.30 -3.94 24.42
N GLY A 528 -14.63 -5.04 24.06
CA GLY A 528 -14.61 -6.27 24.87
C GLY A 528 -15.15 -7.51 24.15
N PRO A 529 -14.91 -8.72 24.71
CA PRO A 529 -15.15 -10.00 24.03
C PRO A 529 -16.60 -10.23 23.59
N LYS A 530 -17.59 -9.61 24.26
CA LYS A 530 -19.02 -9.73 23.95
C LYS A 530 -19.59 -8.57 23.13
N SER A 531 -18.79 -7.56 22.81
CA SER A 531 -19.19 -6.37 22.04
C SER A 531 -19.95 -6.71 20.75
N ARG A 532 -19.47 -7.68 19.96
CA ARG A 532 -20.15 -8.10 18.72
C ARG A 532 -21.51 -8.72 18.97
N ASP A 533 -21.61 -9.55 20.00
CA ASP A 533 -22.85 -10.28 20.31
C ASP A 533 -23.92 -9.30 20.78
N ILE A 534 -23.54 -8.33 21.63
CA ILE A 534 -24.38 -7.22 22.11
C ILE A 534 -24.83 -6.32 20.94
N LEU A 535 -23.92 -5.91 20.07
CA LEU A 535 -24.27 -5.06 18.92
C LEU A 535 -25.29 -5.76 18.01
N LEU A 536 -25.08 -7.05 17.72
CA LEU A 536 -25.97 -7.79 16.82
C LEU A 536 -27.30 -8.21 17.48
N SER A 537 -27.41 -8.23 18.81
CA SER A 537 -28.69 -8.52 19.48
C SER A 537 -29.71 -7.38 19.35
N LEU A 538 -29.27 -6.16 19.01
CA LEU A 538 -30.18 -5.06 18.66
C LEU A 538 -31.01 -5.35 17.40
N GLY A 539 -30.58 -6.31 16.57
CA GLY A 539 -31.28 -6.76 15.37
C GLY A 539 -30.85 -6.03 14.09
N CYS A 540 -30.66 -6.78 13.01
CA CYS A 540 -30.39 -6.26 11.67
C CYS A 540 -30.76 -7.32 10.63
N ASP A 541 -30.74 -6.96 9.34
CA ASP A 541 -30.94 -7.94 8.28
C ASP A 541 -29.76 -8.93 8.17
N ALA A 542 -29.99 -10.08 7.53
CA ALA A 542 -29.00 -11.14 7.43
C ALA A 542 -27.72 -10.75 6.65
N SER A 543 -27.83 -9.83 5.69
CA SER A 543 -26.70 -9.32 4.91
C SER A 543 -25.81 -8.44 5.79
N THR A 544 -26.41 -7.51 6.52
CA THR A 544 -25.74 -6.65 7.51
C THR A 544 -25.07 -7.48 8.60
N GLN A 545 -25.77 -8.46 9.16
CA GLN A 545 -25.22 -9.37 10.16
C GLN A 545 -23.98 -10.12 9.62
N LYS A 546 -24.03 -10.60 8.37
CA LYS A 546 -22.90 -11.27 7.73
C LYS A 546 -21.71 -10.33 7.53
N LYS A 547 -21.95 -9.09 7.09
CA LYS A 547 -20.90 -8.06 6.91
C LYS A 547 -20.19 -7.76 8.23
N VAL A 548 -20.94 -7.41 9.29
CA VAL A 548 -20.37 -7.09 10.60
C VAL A 548 -19.60 -8.27 11.21
N LYS A 549 -20.09 -9.51 11.04
CA LYS A 549 -19.38 -10.72 11.49
C LYS A 549 -18.07 -10.96 10.74
N ALA A 550 -17.97 -10.51 9.49
CA ALA A 550 -16.81 -10.71 8.63
C ALA A 550 -15.70 -9.66 8.85
N LEU A 551 -16.02 -8.51 9.49
CA LEU A 551 -15.05 -7.44 9.75
C LEU A 551 -13.81 -7.95 10.48
N LYS A 552 -12.65 -7.75 9.86
CA LYS A 552 -11.34 -7.93 10.51
C LYS A 552 -10.98 -6.68 11.29
N ARG A 553 -9.99 -6.79 12.17
CA ARG A 553 -9.47 -5.63 12.91
C ARG A 553 -9.06 -4.56 11.89
N THR A 554 -9.37 -3.29 12.18
CA THR A 554 -9.17 -2.14 11.29
C THR A 554 -9.98 -2.15 9.99
N GLU A 555 -11.04 -2.96 9.90
CA GLU A 555 -12.05 -2.87 8.82
C GLU A 555 -13.33 -2.18 9.34
N LEU A 556 -14.10 -1.58 8.44
CA LEU A 556 -15.37 -0.90 8.72
C LEU A 556 -16.43 -1.17 7.64
N CYS A 557 -17.69 -0.94 7.98
CA CYS A 557 -18.79 -0.87 7.01
C CYS A 557 -19.91 0.05 7.48
N ASP A 558 -20.64 0.65 6.54
CA ASP A 558 -21.94 1.25 6.84
C ASP A 558 -23.00 0.14 7.07
N ALA A 559 -23.83 0.29 8.10
CA ALA A 559 -24.79 -0.72 8.54
C ALA A 559 -25.98 -0.08 9.27
N VAL A 560 -27.17 -0.65 9.07
CA VAL A 560 -28.35 -0.35 9.90
C VAL A 560 -28.53 -1.45 10.95
N ILE A 561 -28.37 -1.11 12.22
CA ILE A 561 -28.46 -2.05 13.35
C ILE A 561 -29.35 -1.47 14.44
N GLY A 562 -30.33 -2.21 14.92
CA GLY A 562 -31.33 -1.71 15.88
C GLY A 562 -32.18 -0.56 15.34
N GLY A 563 -32.25 -0.38 14.01
CA GLY A 563 -32.86 0.78 13.37
C GLY A 563 -31.97 2.04 13.35
N PHE A 564 -30.73 1.96 13.82
CA PHE A 564 -29.76 3.06 13.78
C PHE A 564 -28.89 2.97 12.53
N ASP A 565 -28.74 4.08 11.80
CA ASP A 565 -27.77 4.24 10.72
C ASP A 565 -26.37 4.47 11.29
N LEU A 566 -25.47 3.50 11.10
CA LEU A 566 -24.16 3.46 11.72
C LEU A 566 -23.04 3.31 10.69
N VAL A 567 -21.91 3.96 10.95
CA VAL A 567 -20.61 3.45 10.47
C VAL A 567 -20.08 2.54 11.58
N VAL A 568 -19.95 1.25 11.30
CA VAL A 568 -19.46 0.26 12.25
C VAL A 568 -18.01 -0.06 11.91
N SER A 569 -17.10 0.36 12.77
CA SER A 569 -15.67 0.07 12.62
C SER A 569 -15.23 -0.96 13.65
N ARG A 570 -14.43 -1.95 13.25
CA ARG A 570 -13.78 -2.88 14.17
C ARG A 570 -12.42 -2.32 14.62
N THR A 571 -12.49 -1.18 15.31
CA THR A 571 -11.39 -0.45 15.94
C THR A 571 -11.63 -0.32 17.44
N GLY A 572 -10.58 0.06 18.16
CA GLY A 572 -10.65 0.14 19.61
C GLY A 572 -9.33 0.53 20.25
N TYR A 573 -9.46 1.21 21.38
CA TYR A 573 -8.36 1.79 22.14
C TYR A 573 -8.10 1.07 23.47
N THR A 574 -8.59 -0.15 23.62
CA THR A 574 -8.53 -0.91 24.88
C THR A 574 -7.57 -2.09 24.82
N GLY A 575 -7.09 -2.50 23.65
CA GLY A 575 -6.33 -3.74 23.46
C GLY A 575 -7.18 -5.01 23.35
N GLU A 576 -8.51 -4.89 23.50
CA GLU A 576 -9.44 -6.01 23.38
C GLU A 576 -9.40 -6.67 21.99
N LYS A 577 -9.61 -8.00 21.96
CA LYS A 577 -9.61 -8.78 20.71
C LYS A 577 -10.82 -8.46 19.82
N MET A 578 -11.92 -8.09 20.46
CA MET A 578 -13.16 -7.67 19.82
C MET A 578 -13.56 -6.31 20.36
N ALA A 579 -13.82 -5.38 19.47
CA ALA A 579 -14.03 -3.98 19.78
C ALA A 579 -14.69 -3.31 18.57
N PHE A 580 -15.60 -2.39 18.83
CA PHE A 580 -16.22 -1.57 17.82
C PHE A 580 -16.23 -0.09 18.22
N GLU A 581 -16.12 0.76 17.22
CA GLU A 581 -16.47 2.18 17.26
C GLU A 581 -17.68 2.38 16.34
N LEU A 582 -18.69 3.08 16.85
CA LEU A 582 -20.01 3.19 16.26
C LEU A 582 -20.30 4.67 16.00
N PHE A 583 -20.14 5.08 14.75
CA PHE A 583 -20.44 6.45 14.35
C PHE A 583 -21.91 6.60 14.02
N VAL A 584 -22.61 7.42 14.79
CA VAL A 584 -24.06 7.61 14.73
C VAL A 584 -24.41 9.10 14.62
N HIS A 585 -25.58 9.42 14.08
CA HIS A 585 -26.09 10.79 14.14
C HIS A 585 -26.27 11.25 15.60
N PRO A 586 -25.84 12.46 15.99
CA PRO A 586 -25.85 12.93 17.38
C PRO A 586 -27.24 12.87 18.05
N GLU A 587 -28.31 13.17 17.31
CA GLU A 587 -29.69 13.07 17.82
C GLU A 587 -30.13 11.65 18.18
N LYS A 588 -29.45 10.62 17.64
CA LYS A 588 -29.74 9.22 17.91
C LYS A 588 -28.77 8.60 18.92
N ALA A 589 -27.73 9.32 19.33
CA ALA A 589 -26.68 8.82 20.22
C ALA A 589 -27.24 8.33 21.56
N ALA A 590 -28.11 9.10 22.22
CA ALA A 590 -28.72 8.71 23.49
C ALA A 590 -29.58 7.45 23.37
N ALA A 591 -30.41 7.37 22.33
CA ALA A 591 -31.24 6.19 22.08
C ALA A 591 -30.40 4.95 21.75
N LEU A 592 -29.29 5.10 21.01
CA LEU A 592 -28.36 4.01 20.75
C LEU A 592 -27.66 3.56 22.04
N TRP A 593 -27.21 4.50 22.86
CA TRP A 593 -26.58 4.22 24.15
C TRP A 593 -27.49 3.39 25.06
N ASP A 594 -28.73 3.84 25.23
CA ASP A 594 -29.73 3.16 26.06
C ASP A 594 -30.02 1.74 25.53
N ALA A 595 -30.18 1.59 24.21
CA ALA A 595 -30.41 0.29 23.58
C ALA A 595 -29.23 -0.69 23.78
N ILE A 596 -27.99 -0.20 23.69
CA ILE A 596 -26.80 -1.03 23.96
C ILE A 596 -26.72 -1.41 25.44
N CYS A 597 -27.05 -0.48 26.36
CA CYS A 597 -27.12 -0.77 27.79
C CYS A 597 -28.16 -1.84 28.10
N GLU A 598 -29.39 -1.70 27.58
CA GLU A 598 -30.48 -2.67 27.77
C GLU A 598 -30.08 -4.08 27.28
N ALA A 599 -29.40 -4.16 26.13
CA ALA A 599 -28.94 -5.43 25.58
C ALA A 599 -27.72 -6.02 26.32
N GLY A 600 -26.82 -5.18 26.82
CA GLY A 600 -25.51 -5.58 27.35
C GLY A 600 -25.47 -5.80 28.86
N GLU A 601 -26.21 -5.02 29.65
CA GLU A 601 -26.20 -5.09 31.13
C GLU A 601 -26.55 -6.49 31.67
N PRO A 602 -27.56 -7.22 31.14
CA PRO A 602 -27.85 -8.58 31.58
C PRO A 602 -26.69 -9.57 31.36
N LEU A 603 -25.76 -9.25 30.46
CA LEU A 603 -24.57 -10.05 30.18
C LEU A 603 -23.36 -9.63 31.04
N GLY A 604 -23.49 -8.57 31.83
CA GLY A 604 -22.41 -7.99 32.64
C GLY A 604 -21.62 -6.87 31.96
N MET A 605 -22.12 -6.31 30.84
CA MET A 605 -21.54 -5.10 30.26
C MET A 605 -21.72 -3.92 31.20
N LYS A 606 -20.78 -2.95 31.19
CA LYS A 606 -20.92 -1.70 31.92
C LYS A 606 -20.64 -0.48 31.05
N ALA A 607 -21.33 0.63 31.34
CA ALA A 607 -20.86 1.96 30.95
C ALA A 607 -19.52 2.24 31.64
N CYS A 608 -18.55 2.73 30.89
CA CYS A 608 -17.17 2.91 31.33
C CYS A 608 -16.71 4.35 31.07
N GLY A 609 -16.09 4.97 32.07
CA GLY A 609 -15.56 6.33 31.97
C GLY A 609 -14.11 6.39 31.50
N LEU A 610 -13.59 7.62 31.42
CA LEU A 610 -12.21 7.90 30.97
C LEU A 610 -11.14 7.23 31.84
N GLY A 611 -11.38 7.02 33.14
CA GLY A 611 -10.42 6.36 34.02
C GLY A 611 -10.17 4.91 33.64
N ALA A 612 -11.23 4.16 33.30
CA ALA A 612 -11.10 2.80 32.79
C ALA A 612 -10.45 2.79 31.40
N ARG A 613 -10.81 3.74 30.53
CA ARG A 613 -10.19 3.89 29.20
C ARG A 613 -8.66 4.07 29.29
N ASP A 614 -8.21 4.96 30.17
CA ASP A 614 -6.77 5.24 30.35
C ASP A 614 -6.02 4.03 30.96
N SER A 615 -6.64 3.30 31.87
CA SER A 615 -6.06 2.05 32.38
C SER A 615 -5.95 0.97 31.28
N LEU A 616 -7.01 0.76 30.49
CA LEU A 616 -7.06 -0.27 29.45
C LEU A 616 -6.05 -0.02 28.31
N ARG A 617 -5.93 1.23 27.84
CA ARG A 617 -4.98 1.62 26.78
C ARG A 617 -3.53 1.50 27.25
N THR A 618 -3.26 1.84 28.51
CA THR A 618 -1.93 1.77 29.12
C THR A 618 -1.47 0.32 29.20
N GLU A 619 -2.33 -0.59 29.67
CA GLU A 619 -2.03 -2.04 29.65
C GLU A 619 -1.78 -2.58 28.24
N ALA A 620 -2.48 -2.03 27.24
CA ALA A 620 -2.32 -2.42 25.84
C ALA A 620 -1.07 -1.82 25.17
N GLY A 621 -0.38 -0.88 25.82
CA GLY A 621 0.76 -0.15 25.25
C GLY A 621 0.37 0.81 24.13
N LEU A 622 -0.84 1.39 24.18
CA LEU A 622 -1.31 2.38 23.21
C LEU A 622 -0.99 3.81 23.69
N PRO A 623 -0.43 4.67 22.82
CA PRO A 623 0.01 6.00 23.21
C PRO A 623 -1.17 6.94 23.36
N LEU A 624 -1.04 7.93 24.24
CA LEU A 624 -1.94 9.07 24.31
C LEU A 624 -1.18 10.34 23.90
N TYR A 625 -1.75 11.09 22.95
CA TYR A 625 -1.21 12.39 22.58
C TYR A 625 -1.08 13.30 23.82
N GLY A 626 0.05 14.00 23.92
CA GLY A 626 0.38 14.87 25.05
C GLY A 626 1.05 14.16 26.22
N HIS A 627 1.06 12.83 26.24
CA HIS A 627 1.69 12.01 27.29
C HIS A 627 2.87 11.19 26.74
N GLU A 628 2.60 10.20 25.89
CA GLU A 628 3.66 9.35 25.30
C GLU A 628 4.10 9.82 23.91
N MET A 629 3.39 10.78 23.32
CA MET A 629 3.67 11.30 21.98
C MET A 629 3.28 12.78 21.87
N GLY A 630 4.12 13.58 21.21
CA GLY A 630 3.91 15.03 21.08
C GLY A 630 3.92 15.73 22.44
N GLY A 631 3.04 16.72 22.61
CA GLY A 631 2.91 17.48 23.86
C GLY A 631 4.10 18.39 24.15
N LYS A 632 4.25 18.77 25.42
CA LYS A 632 5.27 19.73 25.88
C LYS A 632 6.70 19.24 25.64
N ASP A 633 6.92 17.94 25.85
CA ASP A 633 8.24 17.32 25.68
C ASP A 633 8.51 16.91 24.23
N ASN A 634 7.49 16.99 23.37
CA ASN A 634 7.57 16.77 21.92
C ASN A 634 8.18 15.41 21.55
N PHE A 635 7.73 14.34 22.20
CA PHE A 635 8.17 12.99 21.87
C PHE A 635 7.76 12.62 20.43
N SER A 636 8.74 12.17 19.64
CA SER A 636 8.51 11.76 18.26
C SER A 636 7.72 10.44 18.16
N VAL A 637 7.15 10.18 16.98
CA VAL A 637 6.45 8.92 16.69
C VAL A 637 7.35 7.69 16.93
N SER A 638 8.64 7.81 16.64
CA SER A 638 9.62 6.72 16.83
C SER A 638 9.97 6.51 18.30
N GLU A 639 10.15 7.58 19.08
CA GLU A 639 10.41 7.48 20.53
C GLU A 639 9.23 6.86 21.29
N ALA A 640 8.00 7.08 20.81
CA ALA A 640 6.80 6.42 21.31
C ALA A 640 6.69 4.93 20.94
N GLY A 641 7.59 4.39 20.11
CA GLY A 641 7.56 3.00 19.63
C GLY A 641 6.71 2.77 18.37
N PHE A 642 6.26 3.84 17.70
CA PHE A 642 5.39 3.79 16.53
C PHE A 642 6.08 4.20 15.21
N GLY A 643 7.41 4.31 15.18
CA GLY A 643 8.17 4.77 14.01
C GLY A 643 7.82 4.05 12.69
N SER A 644 7.56 2.75 12.75
CA SER A 644 7.13 1.94 11.59
C SER A 644 5.77 2.35 10.98
N TYR A 645 5.01 3.25 11.61
CA TYR A 645 3.77 3.83 11.11
C TYR A 645 4.01 5.07 10.24
N VAL A 646 5.21 5.65 10.25
CA VAL A 646 5.61 6.70 9.30
C VAL A 646 6.21 6.03 8.06
N LYS A 647 5.68 6.32 6.87
CA LYS A 647 6.07 5.65 5.62
C LYS A 647 7.05 6.49 4.82
N ILE A 648 8.33 6.25 5.07
CA ILE A 648 9.46 6.89 4.37
C ILE A 648 9.58 6.52 2.88
N TYR A 649 8.75 5.60 2.37
CA TYR A 649 8.73 5.28 0.94
C TYR A 649 7.79 6.20 0.15
N LYS A 650 7.02 7.06 0.82
CA LYS A 650 6.34 8.15 0.12
C LYS A 650 7.40 9.05 -0.52
N PRO A 651 7.25 9.47 -1.78
CA PRO A 651 8.31 10.17 -2.48
C PRO A 651 8.51 11.65 -2.08
N TRP A 652 7.72 12.20 -1.16
CA TRP A 652 7.82 13.58 -0.66
C TRP A 652 7.99 13.61 0.85
#